data_AF-A0A8H6TC07-F1
#
_entry.id   AF-A0A8H6TC07-F1
#
_cell.length_a   1.000
_cell.length_b   1.000
_cell.length_c   1.000
_cell.angle_alpha   90.00
_cell.angle_beta   90.00
_cell.angle_gamma   90.00
#
_symmetry.space_group_name_H-M   'P 1'
#
loop_
_entity.id
_entity.type
_entity.pdbx_description
1 polymer ?
#
loop_
_entity_poly.entity_id
_entity_poly.type
_entity_poly.pdbx_seq_one_letter_code
_entity_poly.pdbx_strand_id
1 'polypeptide(L)'
;MHPSLKLSNLSRLPIGLRHHAKEAAEGSFAGMRYIASTFNTLPQNQKLLLAPVFCSQLDTAHIPQYLEVSESSLLSEVLINLGSRIYLVLSSLRGLQFLISRILLPAPAVAIVWPRVWEWIVFLDNLWQQIPSFIVDQLQDQVLLRTLGAIRQDPDMYLATVLNNRQEYLPVVGSIWCRLASRHDVEFVGDLMLALTDDGRGENAMLTAHGLEGLDSLVSGMGGSRKTLAQLIVITMRRIYSNPPYDKQSGKVARSVVSASDASISIGAFTAMRVLMTQGRKAYPSFSSHLLHADIIPALAHATRIQAETTPSHFREPTLPAGGNLTQSSQTTMLHSLYVTLASTQKAPQKWFAQALEAGLLRAVLLSADVNARTDYSQDTLFGDITVQIFRYLLPAYSFYHSVLIPLHAAFKDVDDSNLDPEKILEPEIFFDWSLLRVHVEQLLAVDRRKKDSASRTHFRACDNMHSCGKILHKTQLKQCPHCLDRQYCDVTCQRMDWRGSHREQCSLLRVSTMEYRTLVSRQNHSFFRALIVSAFEEVKYTLSVDLVKFMATHNIPLYQTCVKFTFLRVYARDDLTSDFRIMNTSSQSPKGARFFGIFSHSFKRVRESNGKMQMHFLEVVHGSRDQNPQAPPLDPLLEEEEKEDGYDSEIDSGSEFELDDDFDSNLDSRRILIPMPLRFDSGQYSSKLEELAGLKATGGINETEFVAEVEKIVDGMGTWAYSN
;
A
#
# COMPACT_ATOMS: atom_id res chain seq x y z
N MET A 1 2.73 43.51 31.40
CA MET A 1 2.70 43.70 29.93
C MET A 1 4.10 44.07 29.43
N HIS A 2 4.64 43.36 28.42
CA HIS A 2 5.98 43.59 27.88
C HIS A 2 6.15 45.03 27.34
N PRO A 3 7.34 45.66 27.43
CA PRO A 3 7.56 47.03 26.94
C PRO A 3 7.12 47.27 25.49
N SER A 4 7.35 46.33 24.59
CA SER A 4 6.93 46.43 23.17
C SER A 4 5.41 46.46 22.97
N LEU A 5 4.62 46.00 23.96
CA LEU A 5 3.16 45.90 23.89
C LEU A 5 2.44 47.07 24.58
N LYS A 6 3.17 48.03 25.16
CA LYS A 6 2.58 49.19 25.85
C LYS A 6 1.95 50.16 24.84
N LEU A 7 0.69 50.57 25.08
CA LEU A 7 -0.01 51.57 24.26
C LEU A 7 0.73 52.92 24.17
N SER A 8 1.57 53.26 25.15
CA SER A 8 2.42 54.46 25.10
C SER A 8 3.39 54.47 23.91
N ASN A 9 3.72 53.30 23.32
CA ASN A 9 4.55 53.22 22.11
C ASN A 9 3.89 53.88 20.90
N LEU A 10 2.55 53.98 20.86
CA LEU A 10 1.84 54.65 19.77
C LEU A 10 2.16 56.14 19.69
N SER A 11 2.56 56.77 20.80
CA SER A 11 3.01 58.17 20.83
C SER A 11 4.27 58.42 20.00
N ARG A 12 5.03 57.37 19.67
CA ARG A 12 6.26 57.45 18.87
C ARG A 12 5.99 57.35 17.36
N LEU A 13 4.75 57.05 16.94
CA LEU A 13 4.36 57.03 15.54
C LEU A 13 4.25 58.46 14.98
N PRO A 14 4.46 58.64 13.64
CA PRO A 14 4.16 59.88 12.95
C PRO A 14 2.73 60.36 13.21
N ILE A 15 2.50 61.67 13.26
CA ILE A 15 1.20 62.26 13.67
C ILE A 15 0.02 61.68 12.88
N GLY A 16 0.15 61.57 11.55
CA GLY A 16 -0.91 61.02 10.69
C GLY A 16 -1.21 59.54 10.92
N LEU A 17 -0.23 58.74 11.36
CA LEU A 17 -0.43 57.32 11.67
C LEU A 17 -0.90 57.12 13.12
N ARG A 18 -0.45 57.99 14.03
CA ARG A 18 -0.74 57.93 15.47
C ARG A 18 -2.24 57.99 15.77
N HIS A 19 -2.97 58.87 15.08
CA HIS A 19 -4.41 59.01 15.29
C HIS A 19 -5.14 57.70 14.95
N HIS A 20 -4.96 57.18 13.74
CA HIS A 20 -5.57 55.92 13.31
C HIS A 20 -5.10 54.71 14.13
N ALA A 21 -3.85 54.70 14.59
CA ALA A 21 -3.35 53.62 15.45
C ALA A 21 -4.04 53.61 16.83
N LYS A 22 -4.34 54.79 17.40
CA LYS A 22 -5.09 54.89 18.65
C LYS A 22 -6.55 54.48 18.45
N GLU A 23 -7.21 55.00 17.41
CA GLU A 23 -8.57 54.60 17.07
C GLU A 23 -8.67 53.08 16.83
N ALA A 24 -7.71 52.51 16.09
CA ALA A 24 -7.64 51.08 15.85
C ALA A 24 -7.45 50.29 17.16
N ALA A 25 -6.65 50.79 18.10
CA ALA A 25 -6.45 50.15 19.40
C ALA A 25 -7.70 50.22 20.30
N GLU A 26 -8.56 51.22 20.07
CA GLU A 26 -9.86 51.39 20.74
C GLU A 26 -10.99 50.60 20.04
N GLY A 27 -10.70 49.85 18.97
CA GLY A 27 -11.67 49.01 18.26
C GLY A 27 -12.32 49.66 17.03
N SER A 28 -11.81 50.79 16.54
CA SER A 28 -12.31 51.43 15.33
C SER A 28 -12.00 50.62 14.07
N PHE A 29 -13.04 50.20 13.35
CA PHE A 29 -12.93 49.54 12.05
C PHE A 29 -12.19 50.40 11.01
N ALA A 30 -12.51 51.70 10.94
CA ALA A 30 -11.86 52.63 10.01
C ALA A 30 -10.37 52.79 10.32
N GLY A 31 -10.03 52.94 11.61
CA GLY A 31 -8.65 53.00 12.07
C GLY A 31 -7.86 51.76 11.69
N MET A 32 -8.40 50.56 11.98
CA MET A 32 -7.73 49.30 11.64
C MET A 32 -7.58 49.11 10.14
N ARG A 33 -8.59 49.44 9.33
CA ARG A 33 -8.50 49.38 7.87
C ARG A 33 -7.38 50.27 7.34
N TYR A 34 -7.22 51.47 7.89
CA TYR A 34 -6.11 52.36 7.55
C TYR A 34 -4.76 51.74 7.93
N ILE A 35 -4.63 51.21 9.15
CA ILE A 35 -3.41 50.52 9.61
C ILE A 35 -3.08 49.34 8.70
N ALA A 36 -4.03 48.46 8.42
CA ALA A 36 -3.83 47.28 7.57
C ALA A 36 -3.38 47.66 6.15
N SER A 37 -3.95 48.73 5.58
CA SER A 37 -3.59 49.21 4.24
C SER A 37 -2.19 49.83 4.16
N THR A 38 -1.72 50.46 5.23
CA THR A 38 -0.41 51.14 5.28
C THR A 38 0.70 50.27 5.86
N PHE A 39 0.37 49.21 6.60
CA PHE A 39 1.33 48.41 7.36
C PHE A 39 2.51 47.89 6.54
N ASN A 40 2.26 47.45 5.30
CA ASN A 40 3.33 46.89 4.45
C ASN A 40 4.35 47.94 4.01
N THR A 41 3.95 49.20 3.86
CA THR A 41 4.82 50.31 3.41
C THR A 41 5.59 50.97 4.56
N LEU A 42 5.28 50.64 5.81
CA LEU A 42 5.95 51.24 6.96
C LEU A 42 7.39 50.76 7.11
N PRO A 43 8.31 51.60 7.61
CA PRO A 43 9.61 51.18 8.10
C PRO A 43 9.51 50.13 9.21
N GLN A 44 10.48 49.21 9.26
CA GLN A 44 10.49 48.08 10.19
C GLN A 44 10.39 48.50 11.67
N ASN A 45 11.06 49.58 12.07
CA ASN A 45 10.98 50.14 13.43
C ASN A 45 9.59 50.72 13.77
N GLN A 46 8.83 51.22 12.78
CA GLN A 46 7.47 51.70 12.97
C GLN A 46 6.46 50.56 13.04
N LYS A 47 6.67 49.47 12.28
CA LYS A 47 5.82 48.26 12.36
C LYS A 47 5.79 47.70 13.78
N LEU A 48 6.94 47.64 14.45
CA LEU A 48 7.02 47.17 15.85
C LEU A 48 6.21 48.05 16.81
N LEU A 49 6.16 49.37 16.58
CA LEU A 49 5.38 50.28 17.41
C LEU A 49 3.86 50.04 17.31
N LEU A 50 3.38 49.32 16.29
CA LEU A 50 1.98 48.93 16.12
C LEU A 50 1.61 47.63 16.84
N ALA A 51 2.56 46.90 17.43
CA ALA A 51 2.26 45.69 18.21
C ALA A 51 1.19 45.88 19.30
N PRO A 52 1.13 47.02 20.04
CA PRO A 52 0.05 47.28 20.99
C PRO A 52 -1.34 47.35 20.36
N VAL A 53 -1.45 47.87 19.12
CA VAL A 53 -2.73 47.94 18.38
C VAL A 53 -3.25 46.52 18.18
N PHE A 54 -2.43 45.65 17.59
CA PHE A 54 -2.83 44.28 17.32
C PHE A 54 -3.14 43.49 18.60
N CYS A 55 -2.34 43.67 19.65
CA CYS A 55 -2.56 43.00 20.94
C CYS A 55 -3.85 43.45 21.65
N SER A 56 -4.23 44.72 21.52
CA SER A 56 -5.48 45.25 22.10
C SER A 56 -6.72 44.65 21.45
N GLN A 57 -6.68 44.40 20.14
CA GLN A 57 -7.81 43.82 19.41
C GLN A 57 -7.98 42.32 19.65
N LEU A 58 -6.99 41.68 20.28
CA LEU A 58 -7.06 40.28 20.68
C LEU A 58 -7.46 40.10 22.15
N ASP A 59 -7.97 41.13 22.82
CA ASP A 59 -8.51 40.95 24.16
C ASP A 59 -9.67 39.93 24.16
N THR A 60 -9.55 38.89 24.98
CA THR A 60 -10.46 37.75 25.06
C THR A 60 -11.76 38.10 25.76
N ALA A 61 -11.80 39.20 26.51
CA ALA A 61 -13.02 39.73 27.12
C ALA A 61 -14.12 40.05 26.08
N HIS A 62 -13.76 40.18 24.80
CA HIS A 62 -14.73 40.40 23.73
C HIS A 62 -15.34 39.11 23.17
N ILE A 63 -14.82 37.92 23.47
CA ILE A 63 -15.33 36.65 22.93
C ILE A 63 -16.75 36.31 23.44
N PRO A 64 -17.05 36.37 24.76
CA PRO A 64 -18.36 35.94 25.30
C PRO A 64 -19.55 36.72 24.73
N GLN A 65 -19.33 37.98 24.31
CA GLN A 65 -20.38 38.87 23.79
C GLN A 65 -21.06 38.34 22.52
N TYR A 66 -20.47 37.34 21.85
CA TYR A 66 -20.97 36.78 20.60
C TYR A 66 -21.56 35.37 20.74
N LEU A 67 -21.37 34.69 21.88
CA LEU A 67 -21.89 33.33 22.11
C LEU A 67 -23.34 33.31 22.61
N GLU A 68 -23.80 34.39 23.25
CA GLU A 68 -25.13 34.45 23.89
C GLU A 68 -26.26 34.95 22.98
N VAL A 69 -25.99 35.21 21.69
CA VAL A 69 -27.02 35.69 20.77
C VAL A 69 -27.94 34.54 20.36
N SER A 70 -29.10 34.44 21.02
CA SER A 70 -30.12 33.43 20.69
C SER A 70 -30.64 33.57 19.26
N GLU A 71 -31.07 32.45 18.65
CA GLU A 71 -31.55 32.33 17.27
C GLU A 71 -32.69 33.28 16.85
N SER A 72 -33.30 34.02 17.78
CA SER A 72 -34.60 34.68 17.57
C SER A 72 -34.61 36.20 17.36
N SER A 73 -33.49 36.93 17.52
CA SER A 73 -33.52 38.41 17.42
C SER A 73 -32.38 39.02 16.58
N LEU A 74 -32.76 39.70 15.49
CA LEU A 74 -31.94 40.65 14.70
C LEU A 74 -30.61 40.10 14.14
N LEU A 75 -30.70 39.04 13.33
CA LEU A 75 -29.57 38.47 12.58
C LEU A 75 -28.73 39.53 11.83
N SER A 76 -29.32 40.60 11.29
CA SER A 76 -28.57 41.55 10.45
C SER A 76 -27.58 42.44 11.21
N GLU A 77 -27.96 43.00 12.36
CA GLU A 77 -27.10 43.93 13.09
C GLU A 77 -25.97 43.19 13.83
N VAL A 78 -26.31 42.03 14.41
CA VAL A 78 -25.32 41.15 15.05
C VAL A 78 -24.30 40.65 14.02
N LEU A 79 -24.74 40.23 12.83
CA LEU A 79 -23.81 39.78 11.78
C LEU A 79 -22.90 40.91 11.29
N ILE A 80 -23.38 42.16 11.21
CA ILE A 80 -22.56 43.32 10.82
C ILE A 80 -21.50 43.62 11.90
N ASN A 81 -21.90 43.60 13.18
CA ASN A 81 -20.99 43.83 14.30
C ASN A 81 -19.95 42.70 14.43
N LEU A 82 -20.40 41.44 14.33
CA LEU A 82 -19.53 40.27 14.31
C LEU A 82 -18.57 40.30 13.12
N GLY A 83 -19.05 40.63 11.92
CA GLY A 83 -18.20 40.76 10.72
C GLY A 83 -17.13 41.83 10.89
N SER A 84 -17.50 43.00 11.45
CA SER A 84 -16.55 44.08 11.76
C SER A 84 -15.52 43.63 12.79
N ARG A 85 -15.94 42.91 13.84
CA ARG A 85 -15.03 42.39 14.87
C ARG A 85 -14.09 41.32 14.33
N ILE A 86 -14.60 40.37 13.55
CA ILE A 86 -13.80 39.34 12.89
C ILE A 86 -12.75 40.01 12.00
N TYR A 87 -13.11 41.05 11.23
CA TYR A 87 -12.13 41.80 10.44
C TYR A 87 -11.02 42.43 11.30
N LEU A 88 -11.36 43.05 12.44
CA LEU A 88 -10.38 43.63 13.37
C LEU A 88 -9.41 42.56 13.90
N VAL A 89 -9.94 41.41 14.31
CA VAL A 89 -9.16 40.27 14.83
C VAL A 89 -8.25 39.73 13.74
N LEU A 90 -8.78 39.40 12.55
CA LEU A 90 -8.00 38.85 11.45
C LEU A 90 -6.90 39.81 10.96
N SER A 91 -7.19 41.11 10.89
CA SER A 91 -6.19 42.14 10.56
C SER A 91 -5.08 42.21 11.61
N SER A 92 -5.45 42.07 12.89
CA SER A 92 -4.50 42.08 14.00
C SER A 92 -3.62 40.85 14.02
N LEU A 93 -4.21 39.68 13.79
CA LEU A 93 -3.46 38.44 13.70
C LEU A 93 -2.48 38.47 12.51
N ARG A 94 -2.88 38.99 11.34
CA ARG A 94 -1.99 39.18 10.19
C ARG A 94 -0.83 40.14 10.52
N GLY A 95 -1.12 41.23 11.22
CA GLY A 95 -0.11 42.18 11.68
C GLY A 95 0.90 41.53 12.62
N LEU A 96 0.43 40.76 13.60
CA LEU A 96 1.28 40.01 14.54
C LEU A 96 2.09 38.92 13.85
N GLN A 97 1.46 38.14 12.98
CA GLN A 97 2.11 37.11 12.18
C GLN A 97 3.32 37.68 11.43
N PHE A 98 3.20 38.86 10.80
CA PHE A 98 4.32 39.54 10.16
C PHE A 98 5.42 39.94 11.15
N LEU A 99 5.05 40.45 12.33
CA LEU A 99 6.03 40.86 13.35
C LEU A 99 6.79 39.64 13.91
N ILE A 100 6.11 38.50 14.11
CA ILE A 100 6.72 37.27 14.60
C ILE A 100 7.61 36.66 13.51
N SER A 101 7.13 36.54 12.27
CA SER A 101 7.87 35.90 11.17
C SER A 101 9.11 36.67 10.72
N ARG A 102 9.25 37.94 11.15
CA ARG A 102 10.43 38.78 10.90
C ARG A 102 11.27 39.00 12.16
N ILE A 103 10.98 38.26 13.24
CA ILE A 103 11.68 38.32 14.53
C ILE A 103 11.72 39.76 15.07
N LEU A 104 10.63 40.51 14.85
CA LEU A 104 10.49 41.88 15.30
C LEU A 104 9.92 41.97 16.71
N LEU A 105 9.04 41.04 17.04
CA LEU A 105 8.46 40.93 18.36
C LEU A 105 9.36 40.02 19.22
N PRO A 106 9.91 40.49 20.33
CA PRO A 106 10.76 39.65 21.20
C PRO A 106 9.97 38.44 21.73
N ALA A 107 10.62 37.28 21.87
CA ALA A 107 9.99 36.05 22.36
C ALA A 107 9.16 36.23 23.66
N PRO A 108 9.60 37.00 24.68
CA PRO A 108 8.78 37.26 25.87
C PRO A 108 7.49 38.03 25.58
N ALA A 109 7.46 38.87 24.55
CA ALA A 109 6.23 39.53 24.11
C ALA A 109 5.31 38.56 23.35
N VAL A 110 5.87 37.67 22.53
CA VAL A 110 5.08 36.62 21.86
C VAL A 110 4.42 35.71 22.88
N ALA A 111 5.14 35.28 23.91
CA ALA A 111 4.59 34.46 25.00
C ALA A 111 3.38 35.10 25.71
N ILE A 112 3.32 36.44 25.78
CA ILE A 112 2.19 37.18 26.36
C ILE A 112 1.02 37.31 25.36
N VAL A 113 1.31 37.43 24.07
CA VAL A 113 0.29 37.62 23.03
C VAL A 113 -0.35 36.30 22.62
N TRP A 114 0.40 35.19 22.67
CA TRP A 114 -0.05 33.91 22.15
C TRP A 114 -1.30 33.34 22.81
N PRO A 115 -1.48 33.35 24.16
CA PRO A 115 -2.72 32.86 24.75
C PRO A 115 -3.95 33.59 24.18
N ARG A 116 -3.83 34.91 23.92
CA ARG A 116 -4.89 35.70 23.29
C ARG A 116 -5.14 35.29 21.85
N VAL A 117 -4.07 35.10 21.07
CA VAL A 117 -4.16 34.60 19.70
C VAL A 117 -4.86 33.25 19.66
N TRP A 118 -4.49 32.34 20.58
CA TRP A 118 -5.04 30.99 20.69
C TRP A 118 -6.54 30.98 20.96
N GLU A 119 -7.01 31.73 21.96
CA GLU A 119 -8.44 31.85 22.28
C GLU A 119 -9.27 32.33 21.09
N TRP A 120 -8.75 33.29 20.32
CA TRP A 120 -9.40 33.73 19.09
C TRP A 120 -9.37 32.67 17.99
N ILE A 121 -8.30 31.87 17.88
CA ILE A 121 -8.24 30.75 16.92
C ILE A 121 -9.32 29.71 17.25
N VAL A 122 -9.42 29.28 18.52
CA VAL A 122 -10.42 28.31 18.97
C VAL A 122 -11.84 28.85 18.74
N PHE A 123 -12.08 30.12 19.10
CA PHE A 123 -13.37 30.76 18.85
C PHE A 123 -13.73 30.81 17.35
N LEU A 124 -12.79 31.21 16.50
CA LEU A 124 -13.00 31.25 15.05
C LEU A 124 -13.18 29.85 14.46
N ASP A 125 -12.51 28.83 14.99
CA ASP A 125 -12.74 27.44 14.59
C ASP A 125 -14.17 27.03 14.93
N ASN A 126 -14.66 27.30 16.14
CA ASN A 126 -16.03 26.96 16.54
C ASN A 126 -17.10 27.69 15.71
N LEU A 127 -16.82 28.92 15.25
CA LEU A 127 -17.75 29.70 14.43
C LEU A 127 -17.67 29.42 12.93
N TRP A 128 -16.75 28.58 12.45
CA TRP A 128 -16.41 28.52 11.02
C TRP A 128 -17.60 28.22 10.12
N GLN A 129 -18.54 27.35 10.56
CA GLN A 129 -19.73 26.98 9.79
C GLN A 129 -20.75 28.12 9.67
N GLN A 130 -20.70 29.08 10.59
CA GLN A 130 -21.65 30.18 10.71
C GLN A 130 -21.15 31.45 10.00
N ILE A 131 -19.84 31.56 9.77
CA ILE A 131 -19.23 32.72 9.13
C ILE A 131 -19.36 32.57 7.59
N PRO A 132 -19.82 33.62 6.87
CA PRO A 132 -19.84 33.59 5.40
C PRO A 132 -18.48 33.24 4.80
N SER A 133 -18.47 32.33 3.81
CA SER A 133 -17.25 31.76 3.23
C SER A 133 -16.21 32.81 2.79
N PHE A 134 -16.65 33.94 2.24
CA PHE A 134 -15.76 35.01 1.77
C PHE A 134 -14.90 35.65 2.88
N ILE A 135 -15.34 35.58 4.14
CA ILE A 135 -14.57 36.07 5.30
C ILE A 135 -13.56 35.00 5.76
N VAL A 136 -13.97 33.73 5.72
CA VAL A 136 -13.19 32.57 6.19
C VAL A 136 -12.07 32.21 5.21
N ASP A 137 -12.33 32.27 3.90
CA ASP A 137 -11.46 31.73 2.85
C ASP A 137 -10.11 32.46 2.72
N GLN A 138 -9.97 33.71 3.17
CA GLN A 138 -8.75 34.49 2.95
C GLN A 138 -7.83 34.65 4.17
N LEU A 139 -8.31 34.40 5.40
CA LEU A 139 -7.63 34.97 6.56
C LEU A 139 -7.38 33.98 7.70
N GLN A 140 -8.28 33.05 8.02
CA GLN A 140 -8.11 32.20 9.20
C GLN A 140 -6.98 31.17 9.02
N ASP A 141 -6.99 30.43 7.91
CA ASP A 141 -6.00 29.37 7.67
C ASP A 141 -4.60 29.97 7.44
N GLN A 142 -4.51 31.08 6.68
CA GLN A 142 -3.23 31.75 6.42
C GLN A 142 -2.59 32.28 7.70
N VAL A 143 -3.41 32.89 8.55
CA VAL A 143 -2.95 33.50 9.79
C VAL A 143 -2.49 32.41 10.75
N LEU A 144 -3.27 31.33 10.93
CA LEU A 144 -2.87 30.29 11.86
C LEU A 144 -1.57 29.64 11.40
N LEU A 145 -1.54 29.14 10.16
CA LEU A 145 -0.42 28.36 9.66
C LEU A 145 0.86 29.16 9.62
N ARG A 146 0.78 30.42 9.21
CA ARG A 146 1.96 31.28 9.18
C ARG A 146 2.35 31.78 10.56
N THR A 147 1.43 31.85 11.52
CA THR A 147 1.80 32.14 12.92
C THR A 147 2.48 30.94 13.55
N LEU A 148 1.98 29.72 13.29
CA LEU A 148 2.65 28.47 13.69
C LEU A 148 4.04 28.35 13.06
N GLY A 149 4.14 28.60 11.75
CA GLY A 149 5.41 28.62 11.03
C GLY A 149 6.38 29.68 11.54
N ALA A 150 5.86 30.83 12.01
CA ALA A 150 6.67 31.88 12.62
C ALA A 150 7.14 31.50 14.04
N ILE A 151 6.29 30.82 14.83
CA ILE A 151 6.67 30.34 16.16
C ILE A 151 7.71 29.23 16.07
N ARG A 152 7.63 28.38 15.03
CA ARG A 152 8.62 27.33 14.74
C ARG A 152 10.06 27.85 14.59
N GLN A 153 10.25 29.09 14.16
CA GLN A 153 11.60 29.65 13.97
C GLN A 153 12.35 29.88 15.29
N ASP A 154 11.66 29.81 16.43
CA ASP A 154 12.24 29.95 17.77
C ASP A 154 11.80 28.73 18.62
N PRO A 155 12.65 27.70 18.77
CA PRO A 155 12.31 26.46 19.46
C PRO A 155 11.89 26.68 20.92
N ASP A 156 12.54 27.60 21.63
CA ASP A 156 12.23 27.88 23.04
C ASP A 156 10.85 28.54 23.17
N MET A 157 10.51 29.40 22.21
CA MET A 157 9.16 29.97 22.10
C MET A 157 8.12 28.92 21.71
N TYR A 158 8.42 28.00 20.81
CA TYR A 158 7.51 26.91 20.45
C TYR A 158 7.18 26.03 21.67
N LEU A 159 8.22 25.60 22.40
CA LEU A 159 8.10 24.80 23.62
C LEU A 159 7.30 25.52 24.72
N ALA A 160 7.57 26.81 24.97
CA ALA A 160 6.92 27.55 26.04
C ALA A 160 5.46 27.92 25.75
N THR A 161 5.06 28.01 24.48
CA THR A 161 3.79 28.64 24.11
C THR A 161 2.80 27.71 23.42
N VAL A 162 3.26 26.81 22.54
CA VAL A 162 2.39 25.83 21.87
C VAL A 162 2.17 24.61 22.76
N LEU A 163 3.25 24.13 23.40
CA LEU A 163 3.17 22.96 24.27
C LEU A 163 2.59 23.25 25.66
N ASN A 164 2.08 24.44 25.98
CA ASN A 164 1.33 24.61 27.23
C ASN A 164 -0.20 24.48 27.02
N ASN A 165 -0.68 24.59 25.78
CA ASN A 165 -2.10 24.43 25.41
C ASN A 165 -2.36 23.09 24.68
N ARG A 166 -1.73 22.02 25.18
CA ARG A 166 -1.56 20.73 24.46
C ARG A 166 -2.86 20.05 24.03
N GLN A 167 -3.90 20.09 24.87
CA GLN A 167 -5.11 19.26 24.66
C GLN A 167 -6.03 19.80 23.57
N GLU A 168 -6.10 21.12 23.37
CA GLU A 168 -7.00 21.76 22.41
C GLU A 168 -6.33 22.06 21.06
N TYR A 169 -5.00 21.93 20.98
CA TYR A 169 -4.25 22.26 19.78
C TYR A 169 -4.52 21.30 18.62
N LEU A 170 -4.36 19.99 18.88
CA LEU A 170 -4.49 18.96 17.87
C LEU A 170 -5.90 18.84 17.26
N PRO A 171 -7.01 19.00 18.01
CA PRO A 171 -8.34 18.99 17.42
C PRO A 171 -8.54 20.16 16.45
N VAL A 172 -8.10 21.37 16.81
CA VAL A 172 -8.17 22.54 15.91
C VAL A 172 -7.34 22.31 14.65
N VAL A 173 -6.13 21.74 14.79
CA VAL A 173 -5.29 21.38 13.63
C VAL A 173 -5.97 20.34 12.74
N GLY A 174 -6.59 19.32 13.31
CA GLY A 174 -7.34 18.30 12.57
C GLY A 174 -8.52 18.91 11.80
N SER A 175 -9.29 19.78 12.45
CA SER A 175 -10.41 20.54 11.86
C SER A 175 -9.94 21.39 10.67
N ILE A 176 -8.83 22.10 10.83
CA ILE A 176 -8.22 22.92 9.77
C ILE A 176 -7.69 22.07 8.61
N TRP A 177 -7.08 20.93 8.91
CA TRP A 177 -6.63 20.00 7.87
C TRP A 177 -7.80 19.55 6.99
N CYS A 178 -8.93 19.16 7.58
CA CYS A 178 -10.13 18.80 6.82
C CYS A 178 -10.58 19.91 5.86
N ARG A 179 -10.56 21.17 6.32
CA ARG A 179 -10.96 22.33 5.51
C ARG A 179 -9.99 22.62 4.37
N LEU A 180 -8.69 22.67 4.66
CA LEU A 180 -7.65 22.87 3.65
C LEU A 180 -7.63 21.75 2.61
N ALA A 181 -7.78 20.52 3.08
CA ALA A 181 -7.94 19.35 2.23
C ALA A 181 -9.26 19.34 1.44
N SER A 182 -10.16 20.29 1.62
CA SER A 182 -11.33 20.50 0.76
C SER A 182 -11.10 21.64 -0.26
N ARG A 183 -10.31 22.66 0.09
CA ARG A 183 -10.10 23.90 -0.71
C ARG A 183 -9.08 23.83 -1.85
N HIS A 184 -8.39 22.71 -2.04
CA HIS A 184 -7.30 22.53 -3.03
C HIS A 184 -6.08 23.46 -2.85
N ASP A 185 -5.84 23.98 -1.65
CA ASP A 185 -4.69 24.84 -1.38
C ASP A 185 -3.47 24.03 -0.92
N VAL A 186 -2.48 23.85 -1.81
CA VAL A 186 -1.31 22.98 -1.57
C VAL A 186 -0.28 23.64 -0.65
N GLU A 187 -0.10 24.96 -0.75
CA GLU A 187 0.89 25.72 0.04
C GLU A 187 0.56 25.59 1.53
N PHE A 188 -0.70 25.85 1.90
CA PHE A 188 -1.14 25.79 3.30
C PHE A 188 -1.16 24.38 3.87
N VAL A 189 -1.52 23.38 3.08
CA VAL A 189 -1.44 21.99 3.54
C VAL A 189 0.02 21.62 3.82
N GLY A 190 0.95 22.07 2.99
CA GLY A 190 2.38 21.93 3.20
C GLY A 190 2.88 22.52 4.51
N ASP A 191 2.56 23.80 4.75
CA ASP A 191 2.89 24.50 6.00
C ASP A 191 2.29 23.82 7.23
N LEU A 192 1.06 23.32 7.12
CA LEU A 192 0.41 22.57 8.20
C LEU A 192 1.15 21.27 8.52
N MET A 193 1.53 20.52 7.50
CA MET A 193 2.26 19.28 7.73
C MET A 193 3.65 19.54 8.32
N LEU A 194 4.33 20.60 7.88
CA LEU A 194 5.59 21.03 8.49
C LEU A 194 5.40 21.32 9.98
N ALA A 195 4.31 22.02 10.36
CA ALA A 195 3.97 22.30 11.75
C ALA A 195 3.66 21.04 12.57
N LEU A 196 3.21 19.95 11.94
CA LEU A 196 2.97 18.66 12.61
C LEU A 196 4.25 17.85 12.85
N THR A 197 5.32 18.10 12.08
CA THR A 197 6.57 17.31 12.14
C THR A 197 7.70 17.94 12.90
N ASP A 198 7.81 19.26 12.86
CA ASP A 198 9.06 19.95 13.12
C ASP A 198 9.01 20.66 14.48
N ASP A 199 9.88 20.24 15.39
CA ASP A 199 10.15 20.92 16.66
C ASP A 199 11.41 21.81 16.60
N GLY A 200 11.98 21.99 15.40
CA GLY A 200 13.23 22.73 15.16
C GLY A 200 14.49 21.97 15.55
N ARG A 201 14.39 20.76 16.11
CA ARG A 201 15.52 19.90 16.54
C ARG A 201 15.65 18.63 15.71
N GLY A 202 14.74 18.38 14.78
CA GLY A 202 14.74 17.19 13.93
C GLY A 202 14.24 15.93 14.64
N GLU A 203 13.73 16.06 15.85
CA GLU A 203 12.99 15.01 16.54
C GLU A 203 11.50 15.26 16.28
N ASN A 204 10.72 14.23 15.95
CA ASN A 204 9.32 14.35 15.51
C ASN A 204 8.37 14.75 16.66
N ALA A 205 8.70 15.77 17.46
CA ALA A 205 8.33 15.83 18.87
C ALA A 205 6.84 16.04 19.11
N MET A 206 6.05 16.64 18.23
CA MET A 206 4.63 16.82 18.55
C MET A 206 3.89 15.47 18.56
N LEU A 207 3.83 14.78 17.43
CA LEU A 207 3.14 13.49 17.36
C LEU A 207 3.88 12.38 18.12
N THR A 208 5.21 12.46 18.25
CA THR A 208 5.94 11.46 19.05
C THR A 208 5.88 11.72 20.54
N ALA A 209 5.91 12.97 21.03
CA ALA A 209 5.80 13.25 22.46
C ALA A 209 4.39 13.02 23.00
N HIS A 210 3.36 13.19 22.16
CA HIS A 210 1.98 12.91 22.56
C HIS A 210 1.57 11.45 22.40
N GLY A 211 2.36 10.64 21.68
CA GLY A 211 2.05 9.24 21.42
C GLY A 211 0.62 9.04 20.89
N LEU A 212 -0.13 8.16 21.55
CA LEU A 212 -1.50 7.79 21.17
C LEU A 212 -2.51 8.92 21.43
N GLU A 213 -2.39 9.64 22.56
CA GLU A 213 -3.33 10.71 22.93
C GLU A 213 -3.35 11.85 21.91
N GLY A 214 -2.18 12.19 21.37
CA GLY A 214 -2.09 13.20 20.32
C GLY A 214 -2.79 12.78 19.04
N LEU A 215 -2.67 11.51 18.67
CA LEU A 215 -3.33 11.00 17.49
C LEU A 215 -4.86 10.96 17.65
N ASP A 216 -5.37 10.52 18.80
CA ASP A 216 -6.81 10.56 19.09
C ASP A 216 -7.36 11.99 19.14
N SER A 217 -6.60 12.92 19.72
CA SER A 217 -6.95 14.34 19.76
C SER A 217 -7.02 14.96 18.35
N LEU A 218 -6.05 14.64 17.49
CA LEU A 218 -6.06 15.02 16.07
C LEU A 218 -7.29 14.44 15.36
N VAL A 219 -7.57 13.15 15.55
CA VAL A 219 -8.72 12.45 14.93
C VAL A 219 -10.04 13.03 15.43
N SER A 220 -10.16 13.40 16.70
CA SER A 220 -11.34 14.06 17.28
C SER A 220 -11.67 15.35 16.53
N GLY A 221 -10.65 16.19 16.30
CA GLY A 221 -10.77 17.41 15.50
C GLY A 221 -11.25 17.19 14.06
N MET A 222 -10.98 16.01 13.50
CA MET A 222 -11.36 15.61 12.15
C MET A 222 -12.78 15.03 12.09
N GLY A 223 -13.54 15.07 13.19
CA GLY A 223 -14.87 14.45 13.31
C GLY A 223 -14.82 13.00 13.83
N GLY A 224 -13.72 12.60 14.49
CA GLY A 224 -13.61 11.36 15.27
C GLY A 224 -13.34 10.08 14.47
N SER A 225 -13.23 10.13 13.14
CA SER A 225 -13.04 8.91 12.33
C SER A 225 -11.60 8.72 11.84
N ARG A 226 -11.01 7.58 12.22
CA ARG A 226 -9.71 7.12 11.69
C ARG A 226 -9.73 6.89 10.18
N LYS A 227 -10.89 6.58 9.60
CA LYS A 227 -11.10 6.50 8.16
C LYS A 227 -10.89 7.87 7.51
N THR A 228 -11.40 8.94 8.13
CA THR A 228 -11.19 10.32 7.67
C THR A 228 -9.71 10.70 7.71
N LEU A 229 -8.97 10.33 8.76
CA LEU A 229 -7.52 10.53 8.80
C LEU A 229 -6.78 9.80 7.66
N ALA A 230 -7.10 8.52 7.42
CA ALA A 230 -6.50 7.77 6.32
C ALA A 230 -6.79 8.42 4.95
N GLN A 231 -8.02 8.86 4.72
CA GLN A 231 -8.41 9.56 3.50
C GLN A 231 -7.67 10.90 3.35
N LEU A 232 -7.53 11.66 4.42
CA LEU A 232 -6.86 12.95 4.41
C LEU A 232 -5.36 12.84 4.15
N ILE A 233 -4.70 11.82 4.69
CA ILE A 233 -3.30 11.49 4.34
C ILE A 233 -3.19 11.29 2.83
N VAL A 234 -4.06 10.46 2.24
CA VAL A 234 -3.99 10.17 0.79
C VAL A 234 -4.33 11.38 -0.07
N ILE A 235 -5.38 12.13 0.28
CA ILE A 235 -5.76 13.36 -0.42
C ILE A 235 -4.61 14.38 -0.40
N THR A 236 -4.00 14.56 0.78
CA THR A 236 -2.87 15.47 0.97
C THR A 236 -1.67 15.05 0.12
N MET A 237 -1.30 13.76 0.18
CA MET A 237 -0.23 13.21 -0.62
C MET A 237 -0.48 13.41 -2.12
N ARG A 238 -1.67 13.05 -2.61
CA ARG A 238 -2.03 13.26 -4.01
C ARG A 238 -1.94 14.74 -4.37
N ARG A 239 -2.44 15.66 -3.54
CA ARG A 239 -2.43 17.10 -3.88
C ARG A 239 -1.02 17.67 -3.96
N ILE A 240 -0.17 17.34 -3.01
CA ILE A 240 1.22 17.80 -2.99
C ILE A 240 1.98 17.28 -4.21
N TYR A 241 1.73 16.03 -4.63
CA TYR A 241 2.49 15.38 -5.70
C TYR A 241 1.81 15.36 -7.08
N SER A 242 0.53 15.73 -7.24
CA SER A 242 -0.17 15.71 -8.54
C SER A 242 0.13 16.93 -9.41
N ASN A 243 0.56 18.05 -8.82
CA ASN A 243 0.87 19.27 -9.53
C ASN A 243 2.34 19.66 -9.31
N PRO A 244 3.32 18.87 -9.81
CA PRO A 244 4.67 19.40 -9.91
C PRO A 244 4.58 20.71 -10.72
N PRO A 245 5.29 21.80 -10.34
CA PRO A 245 5.25 23.06 -11.08
C PRO A 245 5.67 22.79 -12.53
N TYR A 246 4.67 22.62 -13.38
CA TYR A 246 4.85 22.22 -14.77
C TYR A 246 4.91 23.51 -15.57
N ASP A 247 6.03 23.74 -16.25
CA ASP A 247 6.11 24.83 -17.20
C ASP A 247 5.28 24.41 -18.42
N LYS A 248 4.06 24.94 -18.48
CA LYS A 248 3.12 24.68 -19.58
C LYS A 248 3.69 25.08 -20.94
N GLN A 249 4.71 25.95 -21.01
CA GLN A 249 5.30 26.37 -22.28
C GLN A 249 6.31 25.37 -22.83
N SER A 250 7.09 24.68 -21.99
CA SER A 250 8.13 23.76 -22.46
C SER A 250 7.65 22.31 -22.62
N GLY A 251 6.45 21.96 -22.14
CA GLY A 251 6.00 20.57 -22.13
C GLY A 251 6.93 19.64 -21.33
N LYS A 252 7.77 20.23 -20.48
CA LYS A 252 8.73 19.57 -19.60
C LYS A 252 8.43 20.06 -18.19
N VAL A 253 8.63 19.19 -17.20
CA VAL A 253 8.67 19.60 -15.79
C VAL A 253 9.65 20.77 -15.71
N ALA A 254 9.24 21.90 -15.14
CA ALA A 254 10.06 23.11 -15.07
C ALA A 254 11.27 22.83 -14.18
N ARG A 255 12.33 22.23 -14.74
CA ARG A 255 13.55 21.85 -14.00
C ARG A 255 14.23 23.06 -13.37
N SER A 256 13.87 24.29 -13.77
CA SER A 256 14.60 25.50 -13.41
C SER A 256 14.13 26.22 -12.15
N VAL A 257 12.95 25.98 -11.58
CA VAL A 257 12.52 26.73 -10.37
C VAL A 257 11.53 25.95 -9.50
N VAL A 258 11.90 24.77 -8.98
CA VAL A 258 11.32 24.35 -7.69
C VAL A 258 12.06 25.17 -6.66
N SER A 259 11.40 26.12 -6.01
CA SER A 259 12.05 26.92 -4.99
C SER A 259 12.52 26.01 -3.85
N ALA A 260 13.61 26.34 -3.16
CA ALA A 260 14.06 25.55 -2.00
C ALA A 260 12.94 25.38 -0.95
N SER A 261 12.01 26.35 -0.88
CA SER A 261 10.78 26.26 -0.08
C SER A 261 9.84 25.13 -0.52
N ASP A 262 9.60 24.95 -1.82
CA ASP A 262 8.66 23.92 -2.31
C ASP A 262 9.18 22.49 -2.03
N ALA A 263 10.49 22.29 -2.17
CA ALA A 263 11.13 21.03 -1.82
C ALA A 263 11.06 20.75 -0.31
N SER A 264 11.31 21.78 0.52
CA SER A 264 11.19 21.67 1.98
C SER A 264 9.76 21.34 2.41
N ILE A 265 8.76 21.98 1.80
CA ILE A 265 7.34 21.71 2.03
C ILE A 265 7.01 20.25 1.70
N SER A 266 7.42 19.76 0.53
CA SER A 266 7.13 18.39 0.09
C SER A 266 7.77 17.35 1.04
N ILE A 267 9.03 17.56 1.43
CA ILE A 267 9.77 16.69 2.35
C ILE A 267 9.15 16.69 3.74
N GLY A 268 8.83 17.87 4.27
CA GLY A 268 8.17 18.01 5.58
C GLY A 268 6.81 17.34 5.57
N ALA A 269 6.02 17.57 4.52
CA ALA A 269 4.71 16.96 4.39
C ALA A 269 4.77 15.43 4.33
N PHE A 270 5.70 14.89 3.55
CA PHE A 270 5.90 13.46 3.53
C PHE A 270 6.30 12.89 4.88
N THR A 271 7.23 13.57 5.58
CA THR A 271 7.67 13.18 6.92
C THR A 271 6.48 13.12 7.88
N ALA A 272 5.56 14.09 7.81
CA ALA A 272 4.37 14.16 8.66
C ALA A 272 3.45 12.97 8.40
N MET A 273 3.15 12.74 7.13
CA MET A 273 2.31 11.62 6.70
C MET A 273 2.94 10.29 7.12
N ARG A 274 4.26 10.13 7.02
CA ARG A 274 4.95 8.92 7.50
C ARG A 274 4.80 8.73 9.01
N VAL A 275 5.02 9.78 9.79
CA VAL A 275 4.86 9.72 11.25
C VAL A 275 3.43 9.33 11.60
N LEU A 276 2.44 9.96 10.99
CA LEU A 276 1.02 9.64 11.18
C LEU A 276 0.69 8.20 10.77
N MET A 277 1.18 7.71 9.63
CA MET A 277 1.00 6.32 9.22
C MET A 277 1.64 5.34 10.20
N THR A 278 2.86 5.63 10.65
CA THR A 278 3.61 4.75 11.56
C THR A 278 2.95 4.71 12.93
N GLN A 279 2.63 5.87 13.51
CA GLN A 279 1.96 5.96 14.81
C GLN A 279 0.55 5.39 14.73
N GLY A 280 -0.21 5.70 13.68
CA GLY A 280 -1.56 5.14 13.50
C GLY A 280 -1.58 3.63 13.37
N ARG A 281 -0.59 3.02 12.71
CA ARG A 281 -0.47 1.55 12.64
C ARG A 281 -0.09 0.92 13.98
N LYS A 282 0.82 1.56 14.73
CA LYS A 282 1.19 1.13 16.08
C LYS A 282 0.01 1.24 17.05
N ALA A 283 -0.74 2.32 16.94
CA ALA A 283 -1.89 2.65 17.76
C ALA A 283 -3.10 1.76 17.48
N TYR A 284 -3.41 1.57 16.20
CA TYR A 284 -4.66 0.96 15.77
C TYR A 284 -4.39 -0.03 14.61
N PRO A 285 -4.45 -1.34 14.86
CA PRO A 285 -4.24 -2.35 13.83
C PRO A 285 -5.15 -2.17 12.59
N SER A 286 -6.40 -1.73 12.80
CA SER A 286 -7.38 -1.47 11.74
C SER A 286 -7.01 -0.28 10.83
N PHE A 287 -6.10 0.60 11.27
CA PHE A 287 -5.69 1.76 10.47
C PHE A 287 -4.98 1.38 9.18
N SER A 288 -4.24 0.27 9.16
CA SER A 288 -3.67 -0.30 7.93
C SER A 288 -4.76 -0.58 6.90
N SER A 289 -5.88 -1.17 7.32
CA SER A 289 -7.03 -1.42 6.44
C SER A 289 -7.61 -0.10 5.92
N HIS A 290 -7.80 0.91 6.77
CA HIS A 290 -8.29 2.22 6.34
C HIS A 290 -7.37 2.90 5.32
N LEU A 291 -6.05 2.85 5.52
CA LEU A 291 -5.07 3.39 4.57
C LEU A 291 -5.14 2.67 3.22
N LEU A 292 -5.27 1.34 3.21
CA LEU A 292 -5.44 0.56 1.99
C LEU A 292 -6.74 0.92 1.26
N HIS A 293 -7.86 1.02 1.97
CA HIS A 293 -9.13 1.46 1.40
C HIS A 293 -9.10 2.90 0.86
N ALA A 294 -8.23 3.75 1.42
CA ALA A 294 -8.00 5.11 0.94
C ALA A 294 -7.04 5.17 -0.27
N ASP A 295 -6.55 4.04 -0.78
CA ASP A 295 -5.58 3.93 -1.88
C ASP A 295 -4.19 4.55 -1.54
N ILE A 296 -3.67 4.28 -0.34
CA ILE A 296 -2.35 4.79 0.07
C ILE A 296 -1.20 4.30 -0.82
N ILE A 297 -1.28 3.07 -1.34
CA ILE A 297 -0.19 2.45 -2.11
C ILE A 297 0.09 3.18 -3.43
N PRO A 298 -0.90 3.40 -4.32
CA PRO A 298 -0.65 4.19 -5.52
C PRO A 298 -0.28 5.64 -5.20
N ALA A 299 -0.80 6.22 -4.10
CA ALA A 299 -0.41 7.57 -3.68
C ALA A 299 1.08 7.64 -3.27
N LEU A 300 1.57 6.66 -2.50
CA LEU A 300 2.97 6.53 -2.11
C LEU A 300 3.87 6.30 -3.33
N ALA A 301 3.52 5.36 -4.21
CA ALA A 301 4.29 5.09 -5.42
C ALA A 301 4.41 6.34 -6.31
N HIS A 302 3.30 7.06 -6.51
CA HIS A 302 3.28 8.30 -7.27
C HIS A 302 4.12 9.40 -6.60
N ALA A 303 3.97 9.59 -5.28
CA ALA A 303 4.73 10.57 -4.52
C ALA A 303 6.23 10.30 -4.59
N THR A 304 6.66 9.05 -4.38
CA THR A 304 8.07 8.64 -4.46
C THR A 304 8.62 8.92 -5.85
N ARG A 305 7.87 8.61 -6.91
CA ARG A 305 8.25 8.92 -8.29
C ARG A 305 8.44 10.42 -8.51
N ILE A 306 7.44 11.23 -8.16
CA ILE A 306 7.49 12.69 -8.36
C ILE A 306 8.64 13.31 -7.57
N GLN A 307 8.84 12.89 -6.32
CA GLN A 307 9.96 13.36 -5.51
C GLN A 307 11.30 13.05 -6.20
N ALA A 308 11.48 11.82 -6.69
CA ALA A 308 12.70 11.44 -7.37
C ALA A 308 12.90 12.19 -8.72
N GLU A 309 11.82 12.44 -9.48
CA GLU A 309 11.86 13.21 -10.74
C GLU A 309 12.18 14.69 -10.54
N THR A 310 11.66 15.29 -9.46
CA THR A 310 11.81 16.72 -9.16
C THR A 310 13.10 17.04 -8.45
N THR A 311 13.81 16.05 -7.91
CA THR A 311 15.08 16.25 -7.20
C THR A 311 16.10 16.83 -8.18
N PRO A 312 16.51 18.11 -8.02
CA PRO A 312 17.29 18.81 -9.03
C PRO A 312 18.60 18.10 -9.31
N SER A 313 18.93 17.96 -10.59
CA SER A 313 20.28 17.57 -11.01
C SER A 313 21.35 18.56 -10.55
N HIS A 314 21.02 19.75 -10.06
CA HIS A 314 22.00 20.74 -9.59
C HIS A 314 22.50 20.49 -8.15
N PHE A 315 21.89 19.57 -7.39
CA PHE A 315 22.51 19.02 -6.17
C PHE A 315 23.77 18.16 -6.48
N ARG A 316 24.22 18.14 -7.75
CA ARG A 316 25.47 17.52 -8.24
C ARG A 316 26.75 18.21 -7.75
N GLU A 317 26.69 19.42 -7.22
CA GLU A 317 27.91 20.09 -6.73
C GLU A 317 28.16 19.75 -5.24
N PRO A 318 29.28 19.09 -4.90
CA PRO A 318 29.61 18.66 -3.53
C PRO A 318 29.82 19.80 -2.51
N THR A 319 29.63 21.06 -2.91
CA THR A 319 30.09 22.24 -2.17
C THR A 319 29.07 22.78 -1.15
N LEU A 320 27.87 22.21 -1.03
CA LEU A 320 26.87 22.61 -0.04
C LEU A 320 26.75 21.57 1.09
N PRO A 321 27.51 21.73 2.20
CA PRO A 321 27.72 20.68 3.22
C PRO A 321 26.53 20.34 4.13
N ALA A 322 25.35 20.94 3.95
CA ALA A 322 24.20 20.70 4.86
C ALA A 322 22.86 20.36 4.16
N GLY A 323 22.69 20.67 2.87
CA GLY A 323 21.40 20.53 2.18
C GLY A 323 21.14 19.15 1.56
N GLY A 324 22.18 18.47 1.05
CA GLY A 324 22.04 17.23 0.28
C GLY A 324 21.52 16.03 1.08
N ASN A 325 21.83 15.97 2.38
CA ASN A 325 21.48 14.81 3.22
C ASN A 325 19.95 14.70 3.44
N LEU A 326 19.25 15.84 3.51
CA LEU A 326 17.80 15.87 3.76
C LEU A 326 17.00 15.32 2.58
N THR A 327 17.39 15.65 1.34
CA THR A 327 16.70 15.19 0.13
C THR A 327 16.86 13.69 -0.06
N GLN A 328 18.07 13.15 0.09
CA GLN A 328 18.33 11.71 -0.07
C GLN A 328 17.62 10.90 1.03
N SER A 329 17.78 11.30 2.29
CA SER A 329 17.10 10.65 3.42
C SER A 329 15.58 10.62 3.23
N SER A 330 14.99 11.69 2.68
CA SER A 330 13.56 11.73 2.38
C SER A 330 13.16 10.70 1.31
N GLN A 331 13.93 10.53 0.25
CA GLN A 331 13.64 9.56 -0.82
C GLN A 331 13.75 8.12 -0.33
N THR A 332 14.85 7.77 0.37
CA THR A 332 15.01 6.44 0.98
C THR A 332 13.85 6.16 1.92
N THR A 333 13.43 7.16 2.70
CA THR A 333 12.33 7.06 3.64
C THR A 333 10.96 6.90 2.96
N MET A 334 10.74 7.54 1.80
CA MET A 334 9.56 7.35 0.95
C MET A 334 9.49 5.94 0.39
N LEU A 335 10.60 5.47 -0.17
CA LEU A 335 10.69 4.14 -0.73
C LEU A 335 10.51 3.06 0.34
N HIS A 336 11.11 3.26 1.52
CA HIS A 336 10.92 2.39 2.68
C HIS A 336 9.45 2.33 3.11
N SER A 337 8.76 3.48 3.18
CA SER A 337 7.35 3.54 3.56
C SER A 337 6.46 2.81 2.55
N LEU A 338 6.76 2.91 1.26
CA LEU A 338 6.10 2.16 0.20
C LEU A 338 6.36 0.65 0.34
N TYR A 339 7.62 0.25 0.54
CA TYR A 339 8.01 -1.15 0.76
C TYR A 339 7.28 -1.77 1.95
N VAL A 340 7.34 -1.15 3.13
CA VAL A 340 6.66 -1.63 4.35
C VAL A 340 5.15 -1.74 4.13
N THR A 341 4.57 -0.76 3.42
CA THR A 341 3.13 -0.78 3.13
C THR A 341 2.75 -1.92 2.18
N LEU A 342 3.54 -2.17 1.14
CA LEU A 342 3.33 -3.30 0.23
C LEU A 342 3.53 -4.65 0.94
N ALA A 343 4.61 -4.79 1.71
CA ALA A 343 4.97 -6.02 2.43
C ALA A 343 3.94 -6.40 3.51
N SER A 344 3.25 -5.42 4.10
CA SER A 344 2.19 -5.64 5.10
C SER A 344 0.82 -5.97 4.50
N THR A 345 0.66 -6.01 3.17
CA THR A 345 -0.61 -6.37 2.55
C THR A 345 -0.87 -7.88 2.59
N GLN A 346 -1.70 -8.34 3.53
CA GLN A 346 -2.08 -9.76 3.61
C GLN A 346 -3.25 -10.11 2.67
N LYS A 347 -4.27 -9.23 2.58
CA LYS A 347 -5.48 -9.46 1.77
C LYS A 347 -5.30 -8.92 0.35
N ALA A 348 -5.39 -9.83 -0.63
CA ALA A 348 -5.26 -9.54 -2.07
C ALA A 348 -4.02 -8.70 -2.48
N PRO A 349 -2.79 -9.08 -2.07
CA PRO A 349 -1.56 -8.32 -2.36
C PRO A 349 -1.38 -8.00 -3.85
N GLN A 350 -1.79 -8.91 -4.74
CA GLN A 350 -1.69 -8.71 -6.19
C GLN A 350 -2.42 -7.48 -6.72
N LYS A 351 -3.51 -7.04 -6.07
CA LYS A 351 -4.22 -5.80 -6.44
C LYS A 351 -3.33 -4.59 -6.17
N TRP A 352 -2.71 -4.57 -5.00
CA TRP A 352 -1.91 -3.45 -4.53
C TRP A 352 -0.60 -3.33 -5.31
N PHE A 353 0.05 -4.44 -5.64
CA PHE A 353 1.22 -4.45 -6.53
C PHE A 353 0.88 -3.93 -7.93
N ALA A 354 -0.25 -4.34 -8.51
CA ALA A 354 -0.70 -3.83 -9.79
C ALA A 354 -0.87 -2.29 -9.76
N GLN A 355 -1.58 -1.78 -8.74
CA GLN A 355 -1.77 -0.33 -8.56
C GLN A 355 -0.46 0.42 -8.32
N ALA A 356 0.48 -0.14 -7.56
CA ALA A 356 1.79 0.46 -7.34
C ALA A 356 2.59 0.57 -8.64
N LEU A 357 2.58 -0.49 -9.46
CA LEU A 357 3.24 -0.51 -10.76
C LEU A 357 2.62 0.50 -11.73
N GLU A 358 1.29 0.56 -11.81
CA GLU A 358 0.56 1.56 -12.60
C GLU A 358 0.85 3.00 -12.14
N ALA A 359 1.07 3.21 -10.85
CA ALA A 359 1.48 4.49 -10.28
C ALA A 359 2.98 4.81 -10.47
N GLY A 360 3.74 3.91 -11.11
CA GLY A 360 5.14 4.11 -11.47
C GLY A 360 6.14 3.64 -10.42
N LEU A 361 5.83 2.61 -9.62
CA LEU A 361 6.75 1.99 -8.64
C LEU A 361 8.13 1.70 -9.25
N LEU A 362 8.18 1.07 -10.43
CA LEU A 362 9.43 0.64 -11.04
C LEU A 362 10.36 1.83 -11.36
N ARG A 363 9.77 2.85 -11.97
CA ARG A 363 10.43 4.11 -12.28
C ARG A 363 10.83 4.87 -11.02
N ALA A 364 10.00 4.85 -9.97
CA ALA A 364 10.32 5.46 -8.68
C ALA A 364 11.59 4.83 -8.07
N VAL A 365 11.70 3.50 -8.07
CA VAL A 365 12.88 2.77 -7.57
C VAL A 365 14.14 3.15 -8.35
N LEU A 366 14.07 3.14 -9.68
CA LEU A 366 15.23 3.47 -10.52
C LEU A 366 15.65 4.93 -10.42
N LEU A 367 14.71 5.87 -10.34
CA LEU A 367 15.02 7.28 -10.15
C LEU A 367 15.68 7.53 -8.80
N SER A 368 15.18 6.88 -7.73
CA SER A 368 15.83 6.97 -6.42
C SER A 368 17.22 6.34 -6.44
N ALA A 369 17.43 5.25 -7.18
CA ALA A 369 18.75 4.66 -7.36
C ALA A 369 19.70 5.59 -8.13
N ASP A 370 19.21 6.31 -9.15
CA ASP A 370 20.00 7.28 -9.91
C ASP A 370 20.40 8.48 -9.04
N VAL A 371 19.50 8.92 -8.14
CA VAL A 371 19.84 9.94 -7.15
C VAL A 371 20.92 9.42 -6.19
N ASN A 372 20.76 8.20 -5.67
CA ASN A 372 21.71 7.58 -4.74
C ASN A 372 23.10 7.37 -5.36
N ALA A 373 23.17 6.86 -6.60
CA ALA A 373 24.42 6.63 -7.32
C ALA A 373 25.21 7.93 -7.58
N ARG A 374 24.54 9.08 -7.62
CA ARG A 374 25.16 10.38 -7.89
C ARG A 374 25.67 11.11 -6.65
N THR A 375 25.17 10.79 -5.46
CA THR A 375 25.50 11.54 -4.24
C THR A 375 26.78 11.07 -3.54
N ASP A 376 27.53 10.10 -4.10
CA ASP A 376 28.72 9.47 -3.50
C ASP A 376 28.48 8.85 -2.10
N TYR A 377 27.22 8.83 -1.66
CA TYR A 377 26.74 8.23 -0.41
C TYR A 377 26.46 6.74 -0.59
N SER A 378 27.45 6.01 -1.11
CA SER A 378 27.44 4.55 -1.26
C SER A 378 27.26 3.76 0.06
N GLN A 379 27.11 4.46 1.19
CA GLN A 379 26.93 3.86 2.52
C GLN A 379 25.48 3.84 3.02
N ASP A 380 24.48 4.35 2.28
CA ASP A 380 23.07 4.19 2.66
C ASP A 380 22.61 2.74 2.39
N THR A 381 23.01 1.83 3.27
CA THR A 381 22.70 0.40 3.17
C THR A 381 21.19 0.15 3.14
N LEU A 382 20.39 1.02 3.77
CA LEU A 382 18.94 0.90 3.80
C LEU A 382 18.34 1.01 2.39
N PHE A 383 18.83 1.92 1.56
CA PHE A 383 18.35 2.04 0.18
C PHE A 383 18.66 0.79 -0.64
N GLY A 384 19.91 0.31 -0.56
CA GLY A 384 20.35 -0.93 -1.21
C GLY A 384 19.50 -2.11 -0.78
N ASP A 385 19.31 -2.28 0.53
CA ASP A 385 18.49 -3.33 1.12
C ASP A 385 17.05 -3.30 0.59
N ILE A 386 16.39 -2.13 0.58
CA ILE A 386 15.02 -2.01 0.09
C ILE A 386 14.93 -2.35 -1.41
N THR A 387 15.90 -1.90 -2.20
CA THR A 387 15.94 -2.13 -3.64
C THR A 387 16.14 -3.63 -3.94
N VAL A 388 17.03 -4.28 -3.20
CA VAL A 388 17.20 -5.74 -3.22
C VAL A 388 15.90 -6.42 -2.81
N GLN A 389 15.23 -5.99 -1.72
CA GLN A 389 13.94 -6.56 -1.30
C GLN A 389 12.88 -6.47 -2.41
N ILE A 390 12.82 -5.35 -3.13
CA ILE A 390 11.86 -5.15 -4.21
C ILE A 390 12.15 -6.06 -5.43
N PHE A 391 13.38 -6.04 -5.96
CA PHE A 391 13.72 -6.77 -7.18
C PHE A 391 13.97 -8.26 -6.94
N ARG A 392 14.64 -8.61 -5.84
CA ARG A 392 14.98 -9.99 -5.51
C ARG A 392 13.85 -10.73 -4.81
N TYR A 393 12.92 -10.07 -4.12
CA TYR A 393 11.91 -10.80 -3.33
C TYR A 393 10.47 -10.46 -3.76
N LEU A 394 10.08 -9.19 -3.67
CA LEU A 394 8.68 -8.80 -3.84
C LEU A 394 8.17 -8.96 -5.27
N LEU A 395 8.75 -8.28 -6.25
CA LEU A 395 8.20 -8.26 -7.63
C LEU A 395 8.12 -9.67 -8.24
N PRO A 396 9.15 -10.52 -8.13
CA PRO A 396 9.08 -11.90 -8.63
C PRO A 396 8.08 -12.78 -7.87
N ALA A 397 7.84 -12.56 -6.58
CA ALA A 397 6.85 -13.34 -5.82
C ALA A 397 5.40 -13.07 -6.29
N TYR A 398 5.17 -11.91 -6.93
CA TYR A 398 3.84 -11.51 -7.40
C TYR A 398 3.70 -11.47 -8.93
N SER A 399 4.77 -11.59 -9.70
CA SER A 399 4.76 -11.61 -11.18
C SER A 399 3.92 -12.75 -11.77
N PHE A 400 3.73 -13.86 -11.05
CA PHE A 400 2.89 -14.98 -11.50
C PHE A 400 1.39 -14.66 -11.50
N TYR A 401 0.95 -13.59 -10.86
CA TYR A 401 -0.42 -13.10 -10.99
C TYR A 401 -0.53 -12.33 -12.30
N HIS A 402 -1.40 -12.75 -13.22
CA HIS A 402 -1.66 -12.03 -14.46
C HIS A 402 -2.01 -10.55 -14.23
N SER A 403 -2.75 -10.23 -13.16
CA SER A 403 -3.07 -8.85 -12.76
C SER A 403 -1.86 -8.00 -12.40
N VAL A 404 -0.72 -8.60 -12.05
CA VAL A 404 0.55 -7.91 -11.77
C VAL A 404 1.48 -8.00 -12.98
N LEU A 405 1.53 -9.13 -13.66
CA LEU A 405 2.37 -9.38 -14.83
C LEU A 405 2.19 -8.31 -15.91
N ILE A 406 0.93 -7.97 -16.23
CA ILE A 406 0.62 -7.02 -17.29
C ILE A 406 1.07 -5.60 -16.94
N PRO A 407 0.71 -5.02 -15.77
CA PRO A 407 1.29 -3.76 -15.31
C PRO A 407 2.81 -3.77 -15.19
N LEU A 408 3.41 -4.89 -14.75
CA LEU A 408 4.86 -5.01 -14.63
C LEU A 408 5.56 -4.93 -15.99
N HIS A 409 5.03 -5.61 -17.00
CA HIS A 409 5.52 -5.49 -18.37
C HIS A 409 5.37 -4.08 -18.93
N ALA A 410 4.23 -3.42 -18.67
CA ALA A 410 4.02 -2.03 -19.06
C ALA A 410 5.01 -1.10 -18.36
N ALA A 411 5.31 -1.33 -17.08
CA ALA A 411 6.30 -0.57 -16.33
C ALA A 411 7.73 -0.77 -16.88
N PHE A 412 8.09 -1.99 -17.31
CA PHE A 412 9.37 -2.19 -18.01
C PHE A 412 9.47 -1.39 -19.30
N LYS A 413 8.38 -1.33 -20.09
CA LYS A 413 8.32 -0.49 -21.29
C LYS A 413 8.44 0.99 -20.96
N ASP A 414 7.74 1.48 -19.93
CA ASP A 414 7.90 2.88 -19.47
C ASP A 414 9.35 3.19 -19.08
N VAL A 415 10.06 2.22 -18.46
CA VAL A 415 11.48 2.37 -18.16
C VAL A 415 12.33 2.39 -19.44
N ASP A 416 12.11 1.47 -20.37
CA ASP A 416 12.85 1.42 -21.65
C ASP A 416 12.60 2.69 -22.50
N ASP A 417 11.39 3.26 -22.44
CA ASP A 417 11.01 4.51 -23.10
C ASP A 417 11.52 5.75 -22.35
N SER A 418 11.85 5.59 -21.07
CA SER A 418 12.52 6.62 -20.27
C SER A 418 14.03 6.59 -20.52
N ASN A 419 14.71 7.73 -20.42
CA ASN A 419 16.18 7.77 -20.53
C ASN A 419 16.90 7.20 -19.28
N LEU A 420 16.29 6.25 -18.57
CA LEU A 420 16.87 5.58 -17.42
C LEU A 420 17.60 4.34 -17.91
N ASP A 421 18.88 4.24 -17.57
CA ASP A 421 19.73 3.10 -17.92
C ASP A 421 20.02 2.29 -16.64
N PRO A 422 19.26 1.20 -16.36
CA PRO A 422 19.42 0.43 -15.13
C PRO A 422 20.84 -0.11 -14.94
N GLU A 423 21.58 -0.39 -16.02
CA GLU A 423 22.95 -0.90 -15.95
C GLU A 423 23.93 0.14 -15.38
N LYS A 424 23.69 1.41 -15.66
CA LYS A 424 24.51 2.52 -15.13
C LYS A 424 24.07 3.01 -13.75
N ILE A 425 22.81 2.78 -13.42
CA ILE A 425 22.16 3.34 -12.23
C ILE A 425 22.23 2.38 -11.04
N LEU A 426 22.05 1.09 -11.29
CA LEU A 426 21.99 0.07 -10.24
C LEU A 426 23.38 -0.47 -9.92
N GLU A 427 23.60 -0.83 -8.65
CA GLU A 427 24.77 -1.60 -8.25
C GLU A 427 24.80 -2.95 -9.00
N PRO A 428 25.97 -3.53 -9.31
CA PRO A 428 26.08 -4.73 -10.12
C PRO A 428 25.22 -5.91 -9.62
N GLU A 429 25.15 -6.12 -8.31
CA GLU A 429 24.32 -7.17 -7.71
C GLU A 429 22.82 -6.92 -7.89
N ILE A 430 22.39 -5.66 -7.79
CA ILE A 430 21.00 -5.25 -7.96
C ILE A 430 20.61 -5.28 -9.45
N PHE A 431 21.53 -4.89 -10.34
CA PHE A 431 21.34 -4.98 -11.78
C PHE A 431 21.18 -6.44 -12.25
N PHE A 432 21.89 -7.37 -11.62
CA PHE A 432 21.71 -8.80 -11.85
C PHE A 432 20.27 -9.23 -11.49
N ASP A 433 19.77 -8.86 -10.31
CA ASP A 433 18.39 -9.14 -9.90
C ASP A 433 17.34 -8.52 -10.85
N TRP A 434 17.58 -7.28 -11.27
CA TRP A 434 16.75 -6.60 -12.27
C TRP A 434 16.68 -7.38 -13.59
N SER A 435 17.83 -7.81 -14.10
CA SER A 435 17.95 -8.55 -15.35
C SER A 435 17.25 -9.91 -15.26
N LEU A 436 17.42 -10.62 -14.14
CA LEU A 436 16.74 -11.88 -13.88
C LEU A 436 15.21 -11.69 -13.82
N LEU A 437 14.73 -10.61 -13.19
CA LEU A 437 13.31 -10.29 -13.17
C LEU A 437 12.76 -10.00 -14.58
N ARG A 438 13.49 -9.28 -15.45
CA ARG A 438 13.09 -9.04 -16.84
C ARG A 438 12.93 -10.35 -17.63
N VAL A 439 13.94 -11.22 -17.56
CA VAL A 439 13.91 -12.54 -18.23
C VAL A 439 12.72 -13.35 -17.73
N HIS A 440 12.50 -13.37 -16.42
CA HIS A 440 11.37 -14.06 -15.81
C HIS A 440 10.02 -13.55 -16.33
N VAL A 441 9.83 -12.23 -16.40
CA VAL A 441 8.58 -11.63 -16.91
C VAL A 441 8.35 -11.97 -18.38
N GLU A 442 9.39 -11.97 -19.22
CA GLU A 442 9.24 -12.37 -20.63
C GLU A 442 8.87 -13.84 -20.81
N GLN A 443 9.42 -14.73 -19.98
CA GLN A 443 9.02 -16.15 -19.95
C GLN A 443 7.55 -16.30 -19.58
N LEU A 444 7.08 -15.59 -18.55
CA LEU A 444 5.67 -15.60 -18.14
C LEU A 444 4.74 -15.04 -19.23
N LEU A 445 5.16 -13.98 -19.93
CA LEU A 445 4.41 -13.42 -21.06
C LEU A 445 4.36 -14.37 -22.25
N ALA A 446 5.42 -15.15 -22.50
CA ALA A 446 5.40 -16.20 -23.52
C ALA A 446 4.35 -17.27 -23.19
N VAL A 447 4.18 -17.65 -21.92
CA VAL A 447 3.09 -18.52 -21.47
C VAL A 447 1.72 -17.87 -21.70
N ASP A 448 1.55 -16.58 -21.37
CA ASP A 448 0.28 -15.87 -21.59
C ASP A 448 -0.08 -15.75 -23.09
N ARG A 449 0.91 -15.51 -23.95
CA ARG A 449 0.73 -15.51 -25.42
C ARG A 449 0.29 -16.89 -25.91
N ARG A 450 1.02 -17.95 -25.56
CA ARG A 450 0.67 -19.34 -25.92
C ARG A 450 -0.72 -19.74 -25.43
N LYS A 451 -1.14 -19.26 -24.26
CA LYS A 451 -2.48 -19.48 -23.71
C LYS A 451 -3.57 -18.88 -24.61
N LYS A 452 -3.35 -17.71 -25.20
CA LYS A 452 -4.30 -17.07 -26.13
C LYS A 452 -4.43 -17.88 -27.42
N ASP A 453 -3.30 -18.39 -27.93
CA ASP A 453 -3.28 -19.24 -29.14
C ASP A 453 -3.88 -20.64 -28.85
N SER A 454 -3.62 -21.16 -27.65
CA SER A 454 -4.08 -22.46 -27.16
C SER A 454 -5.43 -22.39 -26.46
N ALA A 455 -6.21 -21.33 -26.66
CA ALA A 455 -7.53 -21.18 -26.06
C ALA A 455 -8.35 -22.47 -26.27
N SER A 456 -8.25 -23.09 -27.46
CA SER A 456 -8.89 -24.37 -27.80
C SER A 456 -8.53 -25.55 -26.88
N ARG A 457 -7.30 -25.65 -26.35
CA ARG A 457 -6.84 -26.79 -25.53
C ARG A 457 -7.24 -26.67 -24.06
N THR A 458 -7.27 -25.46 -23.51
CA THR A 458 -7.64 -25.23 -22.09
C THR A 458 -9.13 -25.42 -21.81
N HIS A 459 -9.93 -25.57 -22.85
CA HIS A 459 -11.37 -25.76 -22.74
C HIS A 459 -11.77 -27.22 -22.51
N PHE A 460 -10.90 -28.22 -22.61
CA PHE A 460 -11.31 -29.58 -22.32
C PHE A 460 -11.32 -29.85 -20.81
N ARG A 461 -12.42 -30.43 -20.32
CA ARG A 461 -12.58 -30.87 -18.93
C ARG A 461 -13.35 -32.18 -18.89
N ALA A 462 -12.96 -33.04 -17.96
CA ALA A 462 -13.64 -34.30 -17.71
C ALA A 462 -14.94 -34.05 -16.92
N CYS A 463 -16.00 -34.79 -17.23
CA CYS A 463 -17.26 -34.77 -16.49
C CYS A 463 -17.02 -35.19 -15.03
N ASP A 464 -17.46 -34.38 -14.08
CA ASP A 464 -17.19 -34.55 -12.65
C ASP A 464 -17.85 -35.79 -12.02
N ASN A 465 -18.76 -36.48 -12.74
CA ASN A 465 -19.20 -37.84 -12.40
C ASN A 465 -18.14 -38.87 -12.86
N MET A 466 -17.05 -38.97 -12.10
CA MET A 466 -15.88 -39.79 -12.47
C MET A 466 -16.15 -41.30 -12.40
N HIS A 467 -17.05 -41.73 -11.51
CA HIS A 467 -17.36 -43.14 -11.33
C HIS A 467 -18.06 -43.77 -12.54
N SER A 468 -19.02 -43.06 -13.12
CA SER A 468 -19.89 -43.61 -14.17
C SER A 468 -19.63 -43.02 -15.55
N CYS A 469 -18.92 -41.90 -15.66
CA CYS A 469 -18.76 -41.17 -16.92
C CYS A 469 -17.30 -40.84 -17.25
N GLY A 470 -16.73 -39.81 -16.62
CA GLY A 470 -15.38 -39.34 -16.92
C GLY A 470 -15.15 -38.81 -18.36
N LYS A 471 -16.22 -38.61 -19.15
CA LYS A 471 -16.11 -38.06 -20.52
C LYS A 471 -15.38 -36.73 -20.53
N ILE A 472 -14.38 -36.59 -21.41
CA ILE A 472 -13.65 -35.34 -21.62
C ILE A 472 -14.34 -34.58 -22.75
N LEU A 473 -14.94 -33.45 -22.42
CA LEU A 473 -15.68 -32.61 -23.36
C LEU A 473 -15.15 -31.17 -23.33
N HIS A 474 -15.54 -30.39 -24.33
CA HIS A 474 -15.30 -28.96 -24.29
C HIS A 474 -16.11 -28.32 -23.16
N LYS A 475 -15.56 -27.33 -22.46
CA LYS A 475 -16.11 -26.73 -21.24
C LYS A 475 -17.49 -26.12 -21.48
N THR A 476 -17.74 -25.59 -22.68
CA THR A 476 -19.04 -25.05 -23.10
C THR A 476 -20.12 -26.13 -23.28
N GLN A 477 -19.71 -27.39 -23.44
CA GLN A 477 -20.63 -28.54 -23.54
C GLN A 477 -20.94 -29.13 -22.16
N LEU A 478 -20.22 -28.74 -21.12
CA LEU A 478 -20.46 -29.20 -19.76
C LEU A 478 -21.44 -28.27 -19.03
N LYS A 479 -22.44 -28.87 -18.37
CA LYS A 479 -23.40 -28.20 -17.50
C LYS A 479 -22.79 -28.00 -16.12
N GLN A 480 -22.90 -26.78 -15.56
CA GLN A 480 -22.43 -26.49 -14.21
C GLN A 480 -23.49 -26.84 -13.16
N CYS A 481 -23.07 -27.29 -11.99
CA CYS A 481 -23.95 -27.35 -10.83
C CYS A 481 -24.39 -25.93 -10.47
N PRO A 482 -25.70 -25.63 -10.41
CA PRO A 482 -26.19 -24.28 -10.15
C PRO A 482 -25.90 -23.79 -8.73
N HIS A 483 -25.63 -24.69 -7.79
CA HIS A 483 -25.42 -24.35 -6.39
C HIS A 483 -23.94 -24.04 -6.07
N CYS A 484 -23.01 -24.97 -6.34
CA CYS A 484 -21.59 -24.72 -6.06
C CYS A 484 -20.86 -23.99 -7.19
N LEU A 485 -21.38 -24.00 -8.42
CA LEU A 485 -20.76 -23.43 -9.63
C LEU A 485 -19.35 -23.98 -9.97
N ASP A 486 -18.89 -25.00 -9.25
CA ASP A 486 -17.58 -25.63 -9.45
C ASP A 486 -17.68 -26.90 -10.29
N ARG A 487 -18.64 -27.78 -9.95
CA ARG A 487 -18.82 -29.05 -10.65
C ARG A 487 -19.43 -28.90 -12.04
N GLN A 488 -18.94 -29.70 -12.97
CA GLN A 488 -19.24 -29.69 -14.40
C GLN A 488 -19.56 -31.09 -14.92
N TYR A 489 -20.70 -31.25 -15.58
CA TYR A 489 -21.24 -32.54 -16.02
C TYR A 489 -21.56 -32.54 -17.51
N CYS A 490 -21.40 -33.66 -18.21
CA CYS A 490 -21.80 -33.74 -19.62
C CYS A 490 -23.32 -33.62 -19.81
N ASP A 491 -24.10 -34.02 -18.82
CA ASP A 491 -25.57 -33.98 -18.83
C ASP A 491 -26.15 -33.97 -17.41
N VAL A 492 -27.47 -33.81 -17.32
CA VAL A 492 -28.22 -33.76 -16.06
C VAL A 492 -28.26 -35.14 -15.37
N THR A 493 -28.17 -36.23 -16.13
CA THR A 493 -28.16 -37.58 -15.59
C THR A 493 -26.89 -37.81 -14.77
N CYS A 494 -25.73 -37.42 -15.31
CA CYS A 494 -24.45 -37.46 -14.60
C CYS A 494 -24.44 -36.56 -13.36
N GLN A 495 -25.05 -35.38 -13.44
CA GLN A 495 -25.23 -34.51 -12.27
C GLN A 495 -26.07 -35.20 -11.18
N ARG A 496 -27.22 -35.81 -11.53
CA ARG A 496 -28.08 -36.53 -10.58
C ARG A 496 -27.38 -37.73 -9.94
N MET A 497 -26.57 -38.45 -10.70
CA MET A 497 -25.78 -39.57 -10.19
C MET A 497 -24.72 -39.10 -9.18
N ASP A 498 -23.91 -38.11 -9.55
CA ASP A 498 -22.89 -37.55 -8.65
C ASP A 498 -23.52 -36.89 -7.41
N TRP A 499 -24.69 -36.26 -7.56
CA TRP A 499 -25.48 -35.68 -6.46
C TRP A 499 -25.88 -36.72 -5.42
N ARG A 500 -26.39 -37.88 -5.85
CA ARG A 500 -26.76 -38.99 -4.95
C ARG A 500 -25.56 -39.69 -4.34
N GLY A 501 -24.40 -39.63 -5.00
CA GLY A 501 -23.14 -40.17 -4.51
C GLY A 501 -22.58 -39.30 -3.40
N SER A 502 -21.65 -38.40 -3.75
CA SER A 502 -20.91 -37.61 -2.75
C SER A 502 -21.07 -36.09 -2.91
N HIS A 503 -21.60 -35.62 -4.04
CA HIS A 503 -21.62 -34.19 -4.31
C HIS A 503 -22.58 -33.42 -3.39
N ARG A 504 -23.71 -34.02 -2.97
CA ARG A 504 -24.69 -33.35 -2.10
C ARG A 504 -24.07 -32.84 -0.79
N GLU A 505 -23.29 -33.69 -0.13
CA GLU A 505 -22.62 -33.36 1.15
C GLU A 505 -21.54 -32.29 0.98
N GLN A 506 -20.89 -32.27 -0.18
CA GLN A 506 -19.79 -31.35 -0.47
C GLN A 506 -20.23 -30.04 -1.13
N CYS A 507 -21.47 -29.95 -1.59
CA CYS A 507 -21.91 -28.84 -2.43
C CYS A 507 -21.83 -27.50 -1.70
N SER A 508 -22.15 -27.47 -0.41
CA SER A 508 -22.03 -26.30 0.47
C SER A 508 -20.56 -25.92 0.69
N LEU A 509 -19.71 -26.89 1.04
CA LEU A 509 -18.27 -26.67 1.26
C LEU A 509 -17.59 -26.14 -0.02
N LEU A 510 -17.87 -26.76 -1.17
CA LEU A 510 -17.35 -26.30 -2.46
C LEU A 510 -17.88 -24.90 -2.81
N ARG A 511 -19.10 -24.56 -2.43
CA ARG A 511 -19.65 -23.22 -2.64
C ARG A 511 -18.88 -22.18 -1.83
N VAL A 512 -18.67 -22.42 -0.52
CA VAL A 512 -17.92 -21.52 0.37
C VAL A 512 -16.48 -21.36 -0.15
N SER A 513 -15.78 -22.46 -0.38
CA SER A 513 -14.41 -22.45 -0.92
C SER A 513 -14.32 -21.76 -2.28
N THR A 514 -15.31 -21.95 -3.16
CA THR A 514 -15.36 -21.27 -4.46
C THR A 514 -15.62 -19.78 -4.32
N MET A 515 -16.46 -19.37 -3.37
CA MET A 515 -16.73 -17.96 -3.10
C MET A 515 -15.49 -17.26 -2.56
N GLU A 516 -14.85 -17.81 -1.52
CA GLU A 516 -13.59 -17.32 -0.95
C GLU A 516 -12.45 -17.29 -1.98
N TYR A 517 -12.30 -18.36 -2.76
CA TYR A 517 -11.27 -18.41 -3.79
C TYR A 517 -11.52 -17.36 -4.88
N ARG A 518 -12.77 -17.16 -5.30
CA ARG A 518 -13.14 -16.17 -6.33
C ARG A 518 -13.01 -14.73 -5.84
N THR A 519 -13.16 -14.46 -4.54
CA THR A 519 -12.89 -13.13 -3.98
C THR A 519 -11.39 -12.86 -3.90
N LEU A 520 -10.57 -13.88 -3.67
CA LEU A 520 -9.12 -13.75 -3.56
C LEU A 520 -8.38 -13.74 -4.91
N VAL A 521 -8.84 -14.53 -5.89
CA VAL A 521 -8.15 -14.72 -7.18
C VAL A 521 -9.09 -14.40 -8.34
N SER A 522 -8.72 -13.40 -9.14
CA SER A 522 -9.48 -13.03 -10.33
C SER A 522 -9.58 -14.20 -11.33
N ARG A 523 -10.64 -14.22 -12.14
CA ARG A 523 -10.81 -15.24 -13.20
C ARG A 523 -9.63 -15.27 -14.17
N GLN A 524 -9.04 -14.11 -14.45
CA GLN A 524 -7.86 -13.99 -15.32
C GLN A 524 -6.63 -14.65 -14.69
N ASN A 525 -6.39 -14.39 -13.39
CA ASN A 525 -5.28 -15.01 -12.64
C ASN A 525 -5.45 -16.53 -12.59
N HIS A 526 -6.63 -17.05 -12.27
CA HIS A 526 -6.88 -18.50 -12.27
C HIS A 526 -6.65 -19.12 -13.65
N SER A 527 -7.13 -18.48 -14.72
CA SER A 527 -6.91 -18.94 -16.09
C SER A 527 -5.41 -18.93 -16.47
N PHE A 528 -4.65 -17.95 -15.97
CA PHE A 528 -3.21 -17.86 -16.18
C PHE A 528 -2.43 -18.92 -15.38
N PHE A 529 -2.78 -19.16 -14.11
CA PHE A 529 -2.20 -20.26 -13.32
C PHE A 529 -2.37 -21.62 -14.00
N ARG A 530 -3.54 -21.87 -14.61
CA ARG A 530 -3.74 -23.08 -15.40
C ARG A 530 -2.79 -23.15 -16.60
N ALA A 531 -2.55 -22.05 -17.29
CA ALA A 531 -1.60 -22.02 -18.39
C ALA A 531 -0.16 -22.25 -17.91
N LEU A 532 0.22 -21.73 -16.74
CA LEU A 532 1.52 -21.97 -16.13
C LEU A 532 1.73 -23.45 -15.79
N ILE A 533 0.76 -24.09 -15.13
CA ILE A 533 0.84 -25.53 -14.84
C ILE A 533 0.90 -26.35 -16.11
N VAL A 534 0.09 -26.02 -17.12
CA VAL A 534 0.14 -26.73 -18.41
C VAL A 534 1.49 -26.56 -19.09
N SER A 535 2.06 -25.35 -19.10
CA SER A 535 3.39 -25.11 -19.68
C SER A 535 4.47 -25.91 -18.95
N ALA A 536 4.50 -25.82 -17.62
CA ALA A 536 5.47 -26.55 -16.81
C ALA A 536 5.31 -28.07 -16.95
N PHE A 537 4.06 -28.56 -16.97
CA PHE A 537 3.78 -29.96 -17.24
C PHE A 537 4.30 -30.37 -18.61
N GLU A 538 4.04 -29.62 -19.68
CA GLU A 538 4.54 -29.97 -21.02
C GLU A 538 6.07 -29.99 -21.11
N GLU A 539 6.75 -29.14 -20.34
CA GLU A 539 8.21 -29.11 -20.25
C GLU A 539 8.79 -30.35 -19.55
N VAL A 540 8.11 -30.88 -18.52
CA VAL A 540 8.59 -32.02 -17.72
C VAL A 540 7.80 -33.31 -17.94
N LYS A 541 6.79 -33.35 -18.83
CA LYS A 541 5.81 -34.45 -18.90
C LYS A 541 6.45 -35.80 -19.10
N TYR A 542 7.54 -35.82 -19.86
CA TYR A 542 8.32 -37.02 -20.06
C TYR A 542 8.97 -37.38 -18.72
N THR A 543 9.88 -36.53 -18.19
CA THR A 543 10.61 -36.76 -16.91
C THR A 543 9.67 -37.25 -15.81
N LEU A 544 8.55 -36.54 -15.66
CA LEU A 544 7.48 -36.85 -14.74
C LEU A 544 6.85 -38.22 -14.95
N SER A 545 6.55 -38.60 -16.20
CA SER A 545 5.92 -39.89 -16.52
C SER A 545 6.75 -41.05 -16.01
N VAL A 546 8.08 -40.93 -16.00
CA VAL A 546 8.91 -42.03 -15.51
C VAL A 546 9.30 -41.93 -14.10
N ASP A 547 9.56 -40.75 -13.58
CA ASP A 547 9.71 -40.65 -12.14
C ASP A 547 8.45 -41.20 -11.46
N LEU A 548 7.29 -41.08 -12.11
CA LEU A 548 6.04 -41.71 -11.70
C LEU A 548 6.07 -43.24 -11.83
N VAL A 549 6.48 -43.79 -12.97
CA VAL A 549 6.62 -45.25 -13.14
C VAL A 549 7.62 -45.83 -12.13
N LYS A 550 8.78 -45.21 -11.97
CA LYS A 550 9.80 -45.57 -10.97
C LYS A 550 9.22 -45.51 -9.57
N PHE A 551 8.57 -44.40 -9.21
CA PHE A 551 7.97 -44.24 -7.88
C PHE A 551 6.93 -45.32 -7.58
N MET A 552 6.03 -45.61 -8.54
CA MET A 552 5.03 -46.67 -8.42
C MET A 552 5.69 -48.03 -8.25
N ALA A 553 6.72 -48.35 -9.04
CA ALA A 553 7.45 -49.61 -8.97
C ALA A 553 8.19 -49.77 -7.63
N THR A 554 8.90 -48.74 -7.18
CA THR A 554 9.68 -48.77 -5.92
C THR A 554 8.81 -48.95 -4.69
N HIS A 555 7.63 -48.34 -4.66
CA HIS A 555 6.76 -48.34 -3.48
C HIS A 555 5.58 -49.30 -3.57
N ASN A 556 5.42 -50.01 -4.70
CA ASN A 556 4.27 -50.85 -5.02
C ASN A 556 2.93 -50.10 -4.85
N ILE A 557 2.90 -48.84 -5.32
CA ILE A 557 1.73 -47.95 -5.21
C ILE A 557 1.03 -47.86 -6.56
N PRO A 558 -0.30 -48.03 -6.63
CA PRO A 558 -1.04 -47.86 -7.87
C PRO A 558 -1.13 -46.37 -8.29
N LEU A 559 -1.17 -46.12 -9.60
CA LEU A 559 -1.18 -44.76 -10.19
C LEU A 559 -2.20 -43.81 -9.54
N TYR A 560 -3.40 -44.28 -9.25
CA TYR A 560 -4.48 -43.46 -8.67
C TYR A 560 -4.22 -43.04 -7.21
N GLN A 561 -3.17 -43.55 -6.57
CA GLN A 561 -2.69 -43.12 -5.26
C GLN A 561 -1.48 -42.17 -5.33
N THR A 562 -1.11 -41.73 -6.53
CA THR A 562 -0.03 -40.76 -6.73
C THR A 562 -0.59 -39.38 -7.06
N CYS A 563 0.10 -38.33 -6.62
CA CYS A 563 -0.18 -36.96 -7.02
C CYS A 563 1.11 -36.22 -7.35
N VAL A 564 1.01 -35.23 -8.23
CA VAL A 564 2.16 -34.43 -8.66
C VAL A 564 2.01 -33.05 -8.07
N LYS A 565 2.97 -32.65 -7.27
CA LYS A 565 3.02 -31.30 -6.73
C LYS A 565 4.00 -30.49 -7.57
N PHE A 566 3.46 -29.58 -8.37
CA PHE A 566 4.22 -28.51 -8.97
C PHE A 566 4.41 -27.42 -7.92
N THR A 567 5.65 -27.27 -7.50
CA THR A 567 6.03 -26.22 -6.59
C THR A 567 6.67 -25.14 -7.43
N PHE A 568 5.95 -24.05 -7.66
CA PHE A 568 6.56 -22.84 -8.19
C PHE A 568 7.18 -22.13 -6.99
N LEU A 569 8.22 -22.78 -6.45
CA LEU A 569 9.10 -22.18 -5.47
C LEU A 569 10.03 -21.27 -6.24
N ARG A 570 10.15 -20.04 -5.76
CA ARG A 570 11.44 -19.40 -5.90
C ARG A 570 12.31 -19.95 -4.76
N VAL A 571 13.13 -20.96 -5.07
CA VAL A 571 14.19 -21.36 -4.15
C VAL A 571 15.24 -20.27 -4.22
N TYR A 572 15.32 -19.45 -3.17
CA TYR A 572 16.23 -18.29 -3.03
C TYR A 572 17.73 -18.59 -3.21
N ALA A 573 18.12 -19.86 -3.38
CA ALA A 573 19.52 -20.30 -3.38
C ALA A 573 20.03 -20.83 -4.73
N ARG A 574 19.20 -20.89 -5.77
CA ARG A 574 19.64 -21.29 -7.12
C ARG A 574 18.99 -20.38 -8.14
N ASP A 575 19.81 -19.76 -8.98
CA ASP A 575 19.44 -18.76 -10.01
C ASP A 575 18.45 -19.24 -11.08
N ASP A 576 17.84 -20.40 -10.91
CA ASP A 576 16.88 -20.98 -11.83
C ASP A 576 15.47 -20.96 -11.24
N LEU A 577 14.53 -20.41 -12.01
CA LEU A 577 13.11 -20.71 -11.92
C LEU A 577 12.88 -22.17 -12.36
N THR A 578 13.39 -23.11 -11.58
CA THR A 578 12.98 -24.49 -11.74
C THR A 578 11.59 -24.64 -11.15
N SER A 579 10.62 -24.99 -11.99
CA SER A 579 9.43 -25.66 -11.49
C SER A 579 9.89 -26.99 -10.89
N ASP A 580 10.09 -27.05 -9.57
CA ASP A 580 10.33 -28.33 -8.89
C ASP A 580 9.00 -29.10 -8.87
N PHE A 581 9.03 -30.34 -9.35
CA PHE A 581 7.89 -31.23 -9.22
C PHE A 581 8.24 -32.36 -8.27
N ARG A 582 7.31 -32.67 -7.36
CA ARG A 582 7.44 -33.79 -6.44
C ARG A 582 6.28 -34.75 -6.64
N ILE A 583 6.61 -36.02 -6.81
CA ILE A 583 5.63 -37.09 -6.78
C ILE A 583 5.40 -37.45 -5.32
N MET A 584 4.15 -37.41 -4.89
CA MET A 584 3.77 -37.71 -3.53
C MET A 584 2.77 -38.86 -3.53
N ASN A 585 2.94 -39.76 -2.56
CA ASN A 585 1.93 -40.74 -2.25
C ASN A 585 0.78 -40.08 -1.46
N THR A 586 -0.45 -40.28 -1.95
CA THR A 586 -1.68 -39.78 -1.32
C THR A 586 -2.05 -40.53 -0.05
N SER A 587 -1.50 -41.72 0.21
CA SER A 587 -1.82 -42.58 1.36
C SER A 587 -0.82 -42.51 2.53
N SER A 588 0.43 -42.09 2.31
CA SER A 588 1.52 -42.25 3.30
C SER A 588 1.96 -41.01 4.07
N GLN A 589 1.20 -39.91 4.08
CA GLN A 589 1.45 -38.79 5.00
C GLN A 589 0.42 -38.76 6.14
N SER A 590 0.76 -39.41 7.25
CA SER A 590 0.19 -39.08 8.56
C SER A 590 0.66 -37.67 8.91
N PRO A 591 -0.20 -36.74 9.31
CA PRO A 591 0.18 -35.37 9.17
C PRO A 591 0.40 -34.70 10.54
N LYS A 592 1.65 -34.45 10.88
CA LYS A 592 1.99 -33.31 11.76
C LYS A 592 1.86 -31.95 11.02
N GLY A 593 1.36 -31.96 9.77
CA GLY A 593 1.01 -30.78 8.96
C GLY A 593 -0.41 -30.84 8.34
N ALA A 594 -1.37 -31.40 9.08
CA ALA A 594 -2.67 -31.96 8.62
C ALA A 594 -3.72 -31.04 8.04
N ARG A 595 -3.45 -29.74 7.89
CA ARG A 595 -4.46 -28.80 7.39
C ARG A 595 -4.88 -29.09 5.93
N PHE A 596 -4.12 -29.89 5.18
CA PHE A 596 -4.42 -30.25 3.79
C PHE A 596 -5.52 -31.30 3.60
N PHE A 597 -5.66 -32.26 4.52
CA PHE A 597 -6.52 -33.41 4.26
C PHE A 597 -8.01 -33.07 4.33
N GLY A 598 -8.43 -32.20 5.25
CA GLY A 598 -9.84 -31.78 5.34
C GLY A 598 -10.32 -31.10 4.06
N ILE A 599 -9.56 -30.10 3.60
CA ILE A 599 -9.94 -29.23 2.47
C ILE A 599 -9.91 -29.99 1.12
N PHE A 600 -8.98 -30.93 0.94
CA PHE A 600 -8.78 -31.62 -0.35
C PHE A 600 -9.18 -33.11 -0.37
N SER A 601 -9.69 -33.65 0.74
CA SER A 601 -10.17 -35.04 0.88
C SER A 601 -10.99 -35.52 -0.32
N HIS A 602 -11.91 -34.66 -0.76
CA HIS A 602 -12.78 -34.92 -1.89
C HIS A 602 -12.02 -35.05 -3.22
N SER A 603 -11.07 -34.16 -3.50
CA SER A 603 -10.31 -34.22 -4.75
C SER A 603 -9.41 -35.46 -4.80
N PHE A 604 -8.89 -35.92 -3.66
CA PHE A 604 -8.18 -37.20 -3.56
C PHE A 604 -9.11 -38.39 -3.82
N LYS A 605 -10.30 -38.37 -3.22
CA LYS A 605 -11.34 -39.38 -3.44
C LYS A 605 -11.66 -39.50 -4.94
N ARG A 606 -11.84 -38.37 -5.63
CA ARG A 606 -12.06 -38.36 -7.09
C ARG A 606 -10.94 -38.98 -7.92
N VAL A 607 -9.70 -38.64 -7.60
CA VAL A 607 -8.53 -39.18 -8.32
C VAL A 607 -8.47 -40.69 -8.16
N ARG A 608 -8.71 -41.18 -6.94
CA ARG A 608 -8.83 -42.61 -6.63
C ARG A 608 -9.94 -43.27 -7.45
N GLU A 609 -11.12 -42.67 -7.46
CA GLU A 609 -12.31 -43.17 -8.15
C GLU A 609 -12.21 -43.11 -9.68
N SER A 610 -11.30 -42.29 -10.20
CA SER A 610 -11.04 -42.20 -11.64
C SER A 610 -10.30 -43.42 -12.20
N ASN A 611 -9.77 -44.31 -11.34
CA ASN A 611 -8.98 -45.49 -11.73
C ASN A 611 -7.84 -45.13 -12.69
N GLY A 612 -7.08 -44.07 -12.36
CA GLY A 612 -5.91 -43.62 -13.13
C GLY A 612 -6.24 -42.72 -14.33
N LYS A 613 -7.51 -42.37 -14.57
CA LYS A 613 -7.89 -41.43 -15.65
C LYS A 613 -7.64 -39.97 -15.31
N MET A 614 -7.51 -39.65 -14.03
CA MET A 614 -7.18 -38.31 -13.55
C MET A 614 -5.86 -38.33 -12.79
N GLN A 615 -5.09 -37.27 -12.97
CA GLN A 615 -3.95 -36.97 -12.11
C GLN A 615 -4.21 -35.66 -11.37
N MET A 616 -3.83 -35.63 -10.09
CA MET A 616 -3.93 -34.44 -9.27
C MET A 616 -2.65 -33.63 -9.36
N HIS A 617 -2.77 -32.39 -9.82
CA HIS A 617 -1.66 -31.45 -9.85
C HIS A 617 -1.88 -30.36 -8.80
N PHE A 618 -0.93 -30.21 -7.88
CA PHE A 618 -0.92 -29.12 -6.92
C PHE A 618 -0.03 -28.01 -7.44
N LEU A 619 -0.51 -26.77 -7.34
CA LEU A 619 0.30 -25.58 -7.46
C LEU A 619 0.49 -25.01 -6.06
N GLU A 620 1.69 -25.12 -5.52
CA GLU A 620 2.06 -24.33 -4.34
C GLU A 620 2.78 -23.07 -4.81
N VAL A 621 2.21 -21.92 -4.44
CA VAL A 621 2.84 -20.61 -4.58
C VAL A 621 3.25 -20.16 -3.19
N VAL A 622 4.56 -20.10 -2.95
CA VAL A 622 5.09 -19.61 -1.67
C VAL A 622 5.31 -18.11 -1.80
N HIS A 623 4.65 -17.33 -0.93
CA HIS A 623 4.82 -15.88 -0.84
C HIS A 623 5.69 -15.56 0.37
N GLY A 624 6.70 -14.69 0.20
CA GLY A 624 7.48 -14.17 1.32
C GLY A 624 8.41 -15.19 1.99
N SER A 625 9.39 -14.70 2.75
CA SER A 625 10.40 -15.52 3.40
C SER A 625 9.79 -16.45 4.43
N ARG A 626 10.07 -17.75 4.35
CA ARG A 626 10.25 -18.54 5.57
C ARG A 626 11.16 -17.72 6.48
N ASP A 627 10.74 -17.48 7.72
CA ASP A 627 11.53 -16.83 8.78
C ASP A 627 13.03 -16.99 8.53
N GLN A 628 13.71 -15.88 8.26
CA GLN A 628 15.17 -15.87 8.04
C GLN A 628 15.96 -16.18 9.31
N ASN A 629 15.32 -16.67 10.37
CA ASN A 629 16.00 -17.13 11.57
C ASN A 629 15.88 -18.66 11.73
N PRO A 630 16.76 -19.46 11.08
CA PRO A 630 16.83 -20.90 11.32
C PRO A 630 17.26 -21.28 12.76
N GLN A 631 17.51 -20.30 13.65
CA GLN A 631 17.91 -20.51 15.05
C GLN A 631 16.88 -20.03 16.09
N ALA A 632 15.68 -19.56 15.69
CA ALA A 632 14.65 -19.28 16.69
C ALA A 632 14.21 -20.60 17.36
N PRO A 633 14.36 -20.75 18.70
CA PRO A 633 13.89 -21.94 19.40
C PRO A 633 12.37 -22.06 19.24
N PRO A 634 11.82 -23.28 19.22
CA PRO A 634 10.37 -23.46 19.15
C PRO A 634 9.72 -22.72 20.32
N LEU A 635 8.74 -21.87 20.01
CA LEU A 635 7.89 -21.25 21.03
C LEU A 635 7.20 -22.35 21.83
N ASP A 636 7.39 -22.31 23.14
CA ASP A 636 6.84 -23.23 24.13
C ASP A 636 5.31 -23.15 24.11
N PRO A 637 4.56 -24.28 24.07
CA PRO A 637 3.11 -24.26 24.18
C PRO A 637 2.74 -24.17 25.66
N LEU A 638 2.73 -22.95 26.20
CA LEU A 638 2.20 -22.69 27.54
C LEU A 638 1.26 -21.49 27.50
N LEU A 639 -0.04 -21.81 27.47
CA LEU A 639 -1.12 -21.32 28.35
C LEU A 639 -2.45 -21.61 27.64
N GLU A 640 -2.91 -22.86 27.78
CA GLU A 640 -4.35 -23.16 27.76
C GLU A 640 -4.86 -22.66 29.13
N GLU A 641 -5.50 -21.49 29.15
CA GLU A 641 -6.28 -21.05 30.29
C GLU A 641 -7.63 -21.77 30.27
N GLU A 642 -7.93 -22.44 31.39
CA GLU A 642 -9.21 -23.06 31.72
C GLU A 642 -10.33 -22.00 31.72
N GLU A 643 -11.19 -22.00 30.71
CA GLU A 643 -12.51 -21.39 30.82
C GLU A 643 -13.43 -22.30 31.64
N LYS A 644 -13.83 -21.79 32.80
CA LYS A 644 -14.84 -22.38 33.69
C LYS A 644 -16.21 -22.33 33.01
N GLU A 645 -16.86 -23.49 32.98
CA GLU A 645 -18.29 -23.63 32.79
C GLU A 645 -19.04 -22.97 33.97
N ASP A 646 -19.76 -21.88 33.70
CA ASP A 646 -20.90 -21.46 34.52
C ASP A 646 -22.16 -21.57 33.65
N GLY A 647 -23.06 -22.44 34.08
CA GLY A 647 -24.33 -22.70 33.41
C GLY A 647 -25.30 -21.52 33.52
N TYR A 648 -26.05 -21.29 32.45
CA TYR A 648 -27.28 -20.51 32.50
C TYR A 648 -28.35 -21.19 31.65
N ASP A 649 -29.43 -21.58 32.33
CA ASP A 649 -30.63 -22.14 31.73
C ASP A 649 -31.46 -21.05 31.01
N SER A 650 -31.98 -21.47 29.86
CA SER A 650 -33.16 -21.03 29.11
C SER A 650 -33.85 -19.70 29.45
N GLU A 651 -34.02 -18.86 28.43
CA GLU A 651 -35.36 -18.51 27.92
C GLU A 651 -35.28 -18.07 26.46
N ILE A 652 -36.11 -18.71 25.63
CA ILE A 652 -36.23 -18.49 24.19
C ILE A 652 -37.18 -17.32 23.98
N ASP A 653 -36.69 -16.20 23.44
CA ASP A 653 -37.54 -15.24 22.74
C ASP A 653 -36.90 -14.77 21.44
N SER A 654 -37.74 -14.69 20.41
CA SER A 654 -37.39 -14.58 19.00
C SER A 654 -37.18 -13.13 18.56
N GLY A 655 -35.98 -12.81 18.11
CA GLY A 655 -35.67 -11.54 17.44
C GLY A 655 -34.25 -11.52 16.86
N SER A 656 -34.05 -12.11 15.69
CA SER A 656 -32.74 -12.19 15.05
C SER A 656 -32.41 -10.91 14.25
N GLU A 657 -31.59 -10.03 14.81
CA GLU A 657 -30.64 -9.21 14.05
C GLU A 657 -29.28 -9.92 14.09
N PHE A 658 -28.75 -10.26 12.90
CA PHE A 658 -27.46 -10.90 12.73
C PHE A 658 -26.36 -9.82 12.78
N GLU A 659 -25.69 -9.68 13.93
CA GLU A 659 -24.34 -9.12 13.97
C GLU A 659 -23.35 -10.27 13.74
N LEU A 660 -22.51 -10.12 12.72
CA LEU A 660 -21.42 -11.05 12.42
C LEU A 660 -20.18 -10.58 13.17
N ASP A 661 -19.79 -11.33 14.20
CA ASP A 661 -18.49 -11.19 14.85
C ASP A 661 -17.37 -11.57 13.86
N ASP A 662 -16.43 -10.63 13.70
CA ASP A 662 -15.34 -10.65 12.72
C ASP A 662 -14.00 -10.99 13.40
N ASP A 663 -13.97 -12.07 14.20
CA ASP A 663 -12.73 -12.62 14.77
C ASP A 663 -12.41 -13.98 14.14
N PHE A 664 -11.57 -13.96 13.11
CA PHE A 664 -11.04 -15.18 12.49
C PHE A 664 -9.52 -15.10 12.22
N ASP A 665 -8.81 -15.79 13.10
CA ASP A 665 -7.50 -16.46 13.08
C ASP A 665 -6.44 -16.08 12.01
N SER A 666 -5.26 -15.65 12.49
CA SER A 666 -4.14 -15.07 11.74
C SER A 666 -3.02 -16.08 11.41
N ASN A 667 -3.35 -17.25 10.86
CA ASN A 667 -2.33 -18.26 10.49
C ASN A 667 -2.56 -18.87 9.10
N LEU A 668 -2.21 -18.12 8.04
CA LEU A 668 -2.19 -18.59 6.65
C LEU A 668 -0.93 -18.09 5.91
N ASP A 669 0.21 -18.74 6.17
CA ASP A 669 1.40 -18.63 5.33
C ASP A 669 1.48 -19.82 4.37
N SER A 670 1.70 -19.54 3.08
CA SER A 670 1.53 -20.39 1.89
C SER A 670 0.09 -20.52 1.34
N ARG A 671 -0.10 -20.13 0.07
CA ARG A 671 -1.38 -20.29 -0.66
C ARG A 671 -1.21 -21.34 -1.74
N ARG A 672 -2.08 -22.36 -1.74
CA ARG A 672 -2.03 -23.49 -2.68
C ARG A 672 -3.27 -23.52 -3.57
N ILE A 673 -3.09 -23.78 -4.86
CA ILE A 673 -4.14 -23.84 -5.89
C ILE A 673 -4.18 -25.26 -6.47
N LEU A 674 -5.38 -25.83 -6.64
CA LEU A 674 -5.56 -27.17 -7.18
C LEU A 674 -6.05 -27.12 -8.62
N ILE A 675 -5.40 -27.85 -9.53
CA ILE A 675 -5.85 -27.94 -10.94
C ILE A 675 -5.87 -29.41 -11.38
N PRO A 676 -7.05 -30.03 -11.59
CA PRO A 676 -7.12 -31.38 -12.15
C PRO A 676 -6.78 -31.35 -13.65
N MET A 677 -5.87 -32.23 -14.07
CA MET A 677 -5.42 -32.34 -15.47
C MET A 677 -5.80 -33.72 -16.04
N PRO A 678 -6.41 -33.80 -17.24
CA PRO A 678 -6.61 -35.06 -17.94
C PRO A 678 -5.28 -35.58 -18.50
N LEU A 679 -5.03 -36.88 -18.39
CA LEU A 679 -3.91 -37.52 -19.08
C LEU A 679 -4.19 -37.57 -20.60
N ARG A 680 -3.26 -37.08 -21.41
CA ARG A 680 -3.17 -37.41 -22.84
C ARG A 680 -1.79 -38.00 -23.09
N PHE A 681 -1.77 -39.32 -23.27
CA PHE A 681 -0.60 -40.07 -23.71
C PHE A 681 -0.77 -40.33 -25.21
N ASP A 682 0.20 -39.95 -26.04
CA ASP A 682 0.20 -40.24 -27.48
C ASP A 682 1.48 -41.01 -27.81
N SER A 683 1.35 -42.34 -27.90
CA SER A 683 2.45 -43.32 -27.93
C SER A 683 2.92 -43.71 -29.33
N GLY A 684 2.45 -43.03 -30.38
CA GLY A 684 2.50 -43.54 -31.75
C GLY A 684 3.90 -43.79 -32.35
N GLN A 685 4.94 -43.02 -31.98
CA GLN A 685 6.24 -43.09 -32.68
C GLN A 685 7.23 -44.10 -32.08
N TYR A 686 7.08 -44.46 -30.79
CA TYR A 686 7.92 -45.46 -30.11
C TYR A 686 7.27 -46.85 -30.11
N SER A 687 5.92 -46.92 -30.15
CA SER A 687 5.16 -48.18 -30.27
C SER A 687 5.54 -48.95 -31.53
N SER A 688 5.62 -48.28 -32.69
CA SER A 688 5.92 -48.96 -33.96
C SER A 688 7.30 -49.61 -34.02
N LYS A 689 8.32 -49.04 -33.36
CA LYS A 689 9.70 -49.54 -33.41
C LYS A 689 9.94 -50.63 -32.35
N LEU A 690 9.25 -50.55 -31.22
CA LEU A 690 9.21 -51.64 -30.23
C LEU A 690 8.39 -52.84 -30.71
N GLU A 691 7.30 -52.60 -31.45
CA GLU A 691 6.52 -53.66 -32.11
C GLU A 691 7.34 -54.38 -33.21
N GLU A 692 8.16 -53.64 -33.97
CA GLU A 692 9.10 -54.22 -34.95
C GLU A 692 10.18 -55.09 -34.28
N LEU A 693 10.80 -54.61 -33.19
CA LEU A 693 11.80 -55.37 -32.43
C LEU A 693 11.19 -56.60 -31.73
N ALA A 694 9.98 -56.48 -31.21
CA ALA A 694 9.24 -57.60 -30.63
C ALA A 694 8.88 -58.65 -31.70
N GLY A 695 8.52 -58.21 -32.91
CA GLY A 695 8.33 -59.07 -34.08
C GLY A 695 9.61 -59.82 -34.45
N LEU A 696 10.74 -59.12 -34.54
CA LEU A 696 12.04 -59.72 -34.86
C LEU A 696 12.50 -60.74 -33.79
N LYS A 697 12.26 -60.47 -32.50
CA LYS A 697 12.56 -61.44 -31.43
C LYS A 697 11.64 -62.66 -31.49
N ALA A 698 10.35 -62.46 -31.75
CA ALA A 698 9.38 -63.55 -31.86
C ALA A 698 9.66 -64.48 -33.05
N THR A 699 10.22 -63.95 -34.15
CA THR A 699 10.62 -64.75 -35.32
C THR A 699 12.05 -65.28 -35.24
N GLY A 700 12.77 -65.06 -34.12
CA GLY A 700 14.17 -65.48 -33.96
C GLY A 700 15.17 -64.73 -34.84
N GLY A 701 14.78 -63.58 -35.39
CA GLY A 701 15.61 -62.73 -36.25
C GLY A 701 16.67 -61.92 -35.49
N ILE A 702 16.53 -61.80 -34.17
CA ILE A 702 17.51 -61.23 -33.25
C ILE A 702 17.55 -62.09 -31.98
N ASN A 703 18.73 -62.28 -31.40
CA ASN A 703 18.87 -63.05 -30.16
C ASN A 703 18.53 -62.20 -28.91
N GLU A 704 18.34 -62.86 -27.75
CA GLU A 704 17.95 -62.21 -26.48
C GLU A 704 18.87 -61.02 -26.14
N THR A 705 20.18 -61.21 -26.33
CA THR A 705 21.22 -60.22 -26.01
C THR A 705 21.19 -59.03 -26.97
N GLU A 706 21.00 -59.26 -28.27
CA GLU A 706 20.85 -58.21 -29.29
C GLU A 706 19.55 -57.42 -29.10
N PHE A 707 18.46 -58.10 -28.75
CA PHE A 707 17.19 -57.43 -28.42
C PHE A 707 17.34 -56.52 -27.21
N VAL A 708 17.97 -57.00 -26.13
CA VAL A 708 18.23 -56.18 -24.94
C VAL A 708 19.13 -55.00 -25.29
N ALA A 709 20.20 -55.22 -26.06
CA ALA A 709 21.12 -54.15 -26.46
C ALA A 709 20.48 -53.09 -27.37
N GLU A 710 19.58 -53.47 -28.28
CA GLU A 710 18.86 -52.49 -29.13
C GLU A 710 17.75 -51.76 -28.37
N VAL A 711 17.08 -52.43 -27.43
CA VAL A 711 16.16 -51.76 -26.49
C VAL A 711 16.94 -50.78 -25.62
N GLU A 712 18.10 -51.16 -25.10
CA GLU A 712 18.99 -50.28 -24.34
C GLU A 712 19.53 -49.14 -25.18
N LYS A 713 19.86 -49.33 -26.46
CA LYS A 713 20.23 -48.21 -27.36
C LYS A 713 19.09 -47.26 -27.66
N ILE A 714 17.85 -47.77 -27.77
CA ILE A 714 16.66 -46.90 -27.88
C ILE A 714 16.52 -46.10 -26.58
N VAL A 715 16.70 -46.73 -25.42
CA VAL A 715 16.64 -46.08 -24.10
C VAL A 715 17.82 -45.14 -23.86
N ASP A 716 19.02 -45.42 -24.33
CA ASP A 716 20.18 -44.54 -24.17
C ASP A 716 20.17 -43.40 -25.19
N GLY A 717 19.65 -43.66 -26.39
CA GLY A 717 19.52 -42.69 -27.48
C GLY A 717 18.52 -41.57 -27.20
N MET A 718 17.61 -41.72 -26.23
CA MET A 718 16.74 -40.62 -25.80
C MET A 718 17.27 -39.89 -24.53
N GLY A 719 18.47 -40.21 -24.03
CA GLY A 719 19.14 -39.50 -22.92
C GLY A 719 18.38 -39.50 -21.58
N THR A 720 18.60 -38.51 -20.71
CA THR A 720 17.77 -38.26 -19.50
C THR A 720 16.30 -37.95 -19.83
N TRP A 721 15.96 -37.89 -21.12
CA TRP A 721 14.63 -37.75 -21.70
C TRP A 721 14.02 -39.10 -22.17
N ALA A 722 14.78 -40.21 -22.11
CA ALA A 722 14.34 -41.58 -22.46
C ALA A 722 13.86 -42.40 -21.30
N TYR A 723 14.39 -42.12 -20.11
CA TYR A 723 13.91 -42.85 -18.97
C TYR A 723 12.44 -42.61 -18.80
N SER A 724 11.94 -41.48 -19.33
CA SER A 724 10.75 -40.63 -19.17
C SER A 724 9.76 -40.58 -20.33
N ASN A 725 10.07 -41.33 -21.38
CA ASN A 725 9.10 -41.85 -22.32
C ASN A 725 9.06 -43.38 -22.21
#